data_AF-A0A921B203-F1
#
_entry.id   AF-A0A921B203-F1
#
_cell.length_a   1.000
_cell.length_b   1.000
_cell.length_c   1.000
_cell.angle_alpha   90.00
_cell.angle_beta   90.00
_cell.angle_gamma   90.00
#
_symmetry.space_group_name_H-M   'P 1'
#
loop_
_entity.id
_entity.type
_entity.pdbx_description
1 polymer ?
#
loop_
_entity_poly.entity_id
_entity_poly.type
_entity_poly.pdbx_seq_one_letter_code
_entity_poly.pdbx_strand_id
1 'polypeptide(L)'
;MPGPKDYTRSGFYITSLVIILLLCVSFIPSFRVGNVVVKRANILSDVVTFQDERLVPVSDMDLLDTSFLDDFKPVPVQEVVDATGVTGPEGIPGEDGTDAEGLSVPCVEGPGIVPITDYSPDEQMMARFYHALAYEADERTVRIAVLGDSFIEADIITADMREQLQMAYGGSGVGFVPFSTPLSKYRGTVTHNHEGWTDYNLIKRKSVPEEYKEWFFVSGMLSIPGENASAEYKGVQFRRRIEKTNTASLFFVNRKHTVLEVTVNGDERRNYAPDSGEQVQRIFIGRPDISELRINLSHTAGFIGYGAVLEDSVGVSVHNFSVRSNSGLALLGTDYRINREFDEYMNYDMVILQYGLNAMSADVTDYGYYQKQLVKIINYIKQCFPGSAVVVMSVGDRSTMQNGTAVTMPAVKAMLKTQERAAEECGVGFWNTYEAMGGNNSMPKFVERHWAAKDYTHIGYPGGKYIAEQFVKFINAAVENVREQDAEKARRAEQLRREEEKRRAATLLGRGTLLDDSLSDRLREVSGGAFSFGTADGESDVEAVASDGAEEPIMGASGLGDDAGTEFSVPTADAGAVRNGSAAPGVRKEGMPFVSPDGNSNSQPVSAARVQGGEIPDAGGNAVSLAAGGETAAASSDVGRGTEEPAEEGAETGLTDAAAE
;
A
#
# COMPACT_ATOMS: atom_id res chain seq x y z
N MET A 1 75.38 17.18 -3.81
CA MET A 1 73.92 17.47 -3.86
C MET A 1 73.38 17.45 -2.44
N PRO A 2 72.39 18.29 -2.08
CA PRO A 2 71.75 18.21 -0.76
C PRO A 2 70.94 16.91 -0.62
N GLY A 3 70.93 16.32 0.58
CA GLY A 3 70.11 15.15 0.88
C GLY A 3 68.60 15.47 0.89
N PRO A 4 67.72 14.45 0.87
CA PRO A 4 66.27 14.65 0.89
C PRO A 4 65.86 15.41 2.15
N LYS A 5 65.10 16.49 1.98
CA LYS A 5 64.50 17.23 3.10
C LYS A 5 63.40 16.38 3.73
N ASP A 6 63.46 16.19 5.04
CA ASP A 6 62.42 15.51 5.79
C ASP A 6 61.25 16.47 6.08
N TYR A 7 60.12 16.24 5.43
CA TYR A 7 58.91 17.05 5.55
C TYR A 7 57.93 16.53 6.63
N THR A 8 58.25 15.44 7.35
CA THR A 8 57.35 14.85 8.37
C THR A 8 56.97 15.85 9.46
N ARG A 9 57.90 16.70 9.90
CA ARG A 9 57.61 17.80 10.84
C ARG A 9 56.67 18.85 10.24
N SER A 10 56.82 19.20 8.97
CA SER A 10 55.96 20.20 8.31
C SER A 10 54.50 19.74 8.20
N GLY A 11 54.27 18.44 7.97
CA GLY A 11 52.92 17.85 7.94
C GLY A 11 52.15 18.07 9.24
N PHE A 12 52.80 17.87 10.40
CA PHE A 12 52.14 18.06 11.70
C PHE A 12 51.69 19.51 11.93
N TYR A 13 52.50 20.50 11.54
CA TYR A 13 52.12 21.91 11.64
C TYR A 13 50.98 22.29 10.70
N ILE A 14 50.96 21.76 9.46
CA ILE A 14 49.87 22.01 8.50
C ILE A 14 48.56 21.40 9.01
N THR A 15 48.57 20.14 9.47
CA THR A 15 47.37 19.50 10.06
C THR A 15 46.86 20.25 11.29
N SER A 16 47.78 20.70 12.16
CA SER A 16 47.41 21.51 13.34
C SER A 16 46.78 22.85 12.95
N LEU A 17 47.33 23.53 11.93
CA LEU A 17 46.78 24.78 11.41
C LEU A 17 45.37 24.59 10.84
N VAL A 18 45.14 23.50 10.10
CA VAL A 18 43.81 23.16 9.54
C VAL A 18 42.80 22.87 10.66
N ILE A 19 43.18 22.11 11.69
CA ILE A 19 42.30 21.85 12.85
C ILE A 19 41.94 23.14 13.58
N ILE A 20 42.91 24.04 13.81
CA ILE A 20 42.67 25.35 14.43
C ILE A 20 41.76 26.22 13.55
N LEU A 21 41.97 26.23 12.23
CA LEU A 21 41.13 26.97 11.29
C LEU A 21 39.68 26.46 11.32
N LEU A 22 39.48 25.14 11.30
CA LEU A 22 38.15 24.52 11.38
C LEU A 22 37.45 24.80 12.71
N LEU A 23 38.20 24.78 13.82
CA LEU A 23 37.69 25.23 15.12
C LEU A 23 37.25 26.70 15.06
N CYS A 24 38.10 27.61 14.56
CA CYS A 24 37.75 29.04 14.43
C CYS A 24 36.49 29.26 13.57
N VAL A 25 36.37 28.56 12.43
CA VAL A 25 35.19 28.62 11.56
C VAL A 25 33.93 28.11 12.28
N SER A 26 34.05 27.06 13.11
CA SER A 26 32.91 26.53 13.89
C SER A 26 32.37 27.51 14.96
N PHE A 27 33.14 28.52 15.36
CA PHE A 27 32.73 29.56 16.30
C PHE A 27 32.15 30.82 15.64
N ILE A 28 32.08 30.90 14.31
CA ILE A 28 31.41 32.01 13.61
C ILE A 28 29.89 31.87 13.83
N PRO A 29 29.22 32.84 14.50
CA PRO A 29 27.79 32.79 14.72
C PRO A 29 27.03 33.00 13.40
N SER A 30 25.80 32.51 13.32
CA SER A 30 24.92 32.81 12.18
C SER A 30 24.65 34.32 12.09
N PHE A 31 24.82 34.90 10.92
CA PHE A 31 24.53 36.31 10.65
C PHE A 31 23.65 36.46 9.41
N ARG A 32 22.98 37.61 9.32
CA ARG A 32 21.95 37.87 8.31
C ARG A 32 22.44 38.92 7.34
N VAL A 33 22.40 38.62 6.04
CA VAL A 33 22.77 39.55 4.97
C VAL A 33 21.52 39.76 4.12
N GLY A 34 20.81 40.86 4.36
CA GLY A 34 19.49 41.10 3.78
C GLY A 34 18.50 39.99 4.11
N ASN A 35 17.88 39.41 3.09
CA ASN A 35 16.88 38.35 3.24
C ASN A 35 17.49 36.94 3.37
N VAL A 36 18.81 36.78 3.21
CA VAL A 36 19.49 35.48 3.31
C VAL A 36 20.08 35.31 4.72
N VAL A 37 19.73 34.20 5.37
CA VAL A 37 20.31 33.77 6.65
C VAL A 37 21.45 32.81 6.36
N VAL A 38 22.68 33.23 6.64
CA VAL A 38 23.85 32.36 6.51
C VAL A 38 23.92 31.49 7.77
N LYS A 39 23.69 30.18 7.61
CA LYS A 39 23.72 29.21 8.71
C LYS A 39 25.16 28.99 9.21
N ARG A 40 25.29 28.63 10.49
CA ARG A 40 26.57 28.27 11.13
C ARG A 40 27.19 27.05 10.44
N ALA A 41 28.47 27.12 10.09
CA ALA A 41 29.20 26.00 9.51
C ALA A 41 29.58 24.98 10.60
N ASN A 42 28.86 23.87 10.68
CA ASN A 42 29.03 22.87 11.74
C ASN A 42 29.86 21.66 11.26
N ILE A 43 31.18 21.83 11.19
CA ILE A 43 32.12 20.85 10.60
C ILE A 43 32.59 19.79 11.64
N LEU A 44 32.23 19.94 12.91
CA LEU A 44 32.64 19.06 14.03
C LEU A 44 31.46 18.34 14.71
N SER A 45 30.34 18.16 13.99
CA SER A 45 29.11 17.51 14.50
C SER A 45 29.33 16.13 15.12
N ASP A 46 30.33 15.40 14.65
CA ASP A 46 30.62 14.02 15.06
C ASP A 46 31.39 13.94 16.39
N VAL A 47 31.87 15.08 16.91
CA VAL A 47 32.71 15.15 18.13
C VAL A 47 32.08 16.01 19.23
N VAL A 48 31.33 17.07 18.88
CA VAL A 48 30.71 17.96 19.87
C VAL A 48 29.27 18.31 19.49
N THR A 49 28.32 17.85 20.29
CA THR A 49 26.92 18.25 20.21
C THR A 49 26.70 19.61 20.88
N PHE A 50 26.58 20.67 20.07
CA PHE A 50 26.01 21.94 20.53
C PHE A 50 24.48 21.88 20.42
N GLN A 51 23.76 22.31 21.46
CA GLN A 51 22.31 22.43 21.42
C GLN A 51 21.92 23.64 20.55
N ASP A 52 21.45 23.39 19.32
CA ASP A 52 20.70 24.38 18.56
C ASP A 52 19.24 24.41 19.07
N GLU A 53 18.97 25.27 20.05
CA GLU A 53 17.61 25.57 20.49
C GLU A 53 16.86 26.37 19.41
N ARG A 54 16.00 25.67 18.67
CA ARG A 54 14.54 25.96 18.57
C ARG A 54 13.90 25.04 17.55
N LEU A 55 13.31 23.94 18.04
CA LEU A 55 12.08 23.45 17.43
C LEU A 55 11.04 24.56 17.60
N VAL A 56 10.48 25.05 16.49
CA VAL A 56 9.40 26.04 16.53
C VAL A 56 8.21 25.37 17.22
N PRO A 57 7.59 25.99 18.25
CA PRO A 57 6.42 25.42 18.89
C PRO A 57 5.29 25.19 17.88
N VAL A 58 4.40 24.23 18.17
CA VAL A 58 3.16 24.00 17.40
C VAL A 58 2.11 25.08 17.73
N SER A 59 2.52 26.35 17.63
CA SER A 59 1.70 27.56 17.67
C SER A 59 1.51 28.16 16.28
N ASP A 60 2.44 27.93 15.35
CA ASP A 60 2.40 28.46 13.98
C ASP A 60 1.50 27.57 13.07
N MET A 61 0.35 27.14 13.60
CA MET A 61 -0.67 26.36 12.89
C MET A 61 -1.50 27.18 11.87
N ASP A 62 -1.21 28.47 11.69
CA ASP A 62 -1.68 29.31 10.56
C ASP A 62 -1.01 28.94 9.21
N LEU A 63 -0.44 27.72 9.13
CA LEU A 63 0.27 27.19 7.96
C LEU A 63 -0.60 26.33 7.04
N LEU A 64 -1.77 25.90 7.49
CA LEU A 64 -2.85 25.41 6.65
C LEU A 64 -3.99 26.43 6.68
N ASP A 65 -4.34 26.98 5.52
CA ASP A 65 -5.58 27.72 5.38
C ASP A 65 -6.73 26.72 5.46
N THR A 66 -7.39 26.66 6.62
CA THR A 66 -8.47 25.72 6.89
C THR A 66 -9.85 26.28 6.53
N SER A 67 -9.95 27.48 5.93
CA SER A 67 -11.24 28.07 5.52
C SER A 67 -12.04 27.17 4.57
N PHE A 68 -11.34 26.45 3.69
CA PHE A 68 -11.91 25.38 2.84
C PHE A 68 -12.63 24.27 3.63
N LEU A 69 -12.24 24.00 4.89
CA LEU A 69 -12.88 22.99 5.73
C LEU A 69 -14.21 23.47 6.35
N ASP A 70 -14.52 24.77 6.29
CA ASP A 70 -15.79 25.32 6.79
C ASP A 70 -16.94 25.15 5.78
N ASP A 71 -16.62 24.97 4.48
CA ASP A 71 -17.60 24.62 3.44
C ASP A 71 -18.01 23.13 3.49
N PHE A 72 -17.19 22.27 4.12
CA PHE A 72 -17.51 20.86 4.34
C PHE A 72 -18.40 20.68 5.57
N LYS A 73 -19.72 20.80 5.37
CA LYS A 73 -20.70 20.28 6.32
C LYS A 73 -20.52 18.76 6.44
N PRO A 74 -20.37 18.19 7.65
CA PRO A 74 -20.34 16.75 7.80
C PRO A 74 -21.69 16.16 7.39
N VAL A 75 -21.69 15.40 6.30
CA VAL A 75 -22.84 14.62 5.84
C VAL A 75 -23.12 13.55 6.92
N PRO A 76 -24.33 13.47 7.49
CA PRO A 76 -24.68 12.42 8.44
C PRO A 76 -24.46 11.04 7.81
N VAL A 77 -24.00 10.06 8.61
CA VAL A 77 -23.68 8.70 8.15
C VAL A 77 -24.82 8.08 7.32
N GLN A 78 -26.08 8.41 7.64
CA GLN A 78 -27.26 7.95 6.92
C GLN A 78 -27.34 8.48 5.47
N GLU A 79 -27.04 9.76 5.22
CA GLU A 79 -27.11 10.35 3.87
C GLU A 79 -26.04 9.76 2.93
N VAL A 80 -24.92 9.23 3.46
CA VAL A 80 -23.90 8.51 2.67
C VAL A 80 -24.39 7.12 2.26
N VAL A 81 -25.18 6.45 3.10
CA VAL A 81 -25.84 5.18 2.77
C VAL A 81 -26.88 5.40 1.67
N ASP A 82 -27.66 6.47 1.76
CA ASP A 82 -28.70 6.79 0.79
C ASP A 82 -28.10 7.25 -0.57
N ALA A 83 -26.97 7.97 -0.55
CA ALA A 83 -26.30 8.48 -1.76
C ALA A 83 -25.46 7.44 -2.54
N THR A 84 -25.10 6.30 -1.93
CA THR A 84 -24.28 5.27 -2.59
C THR A 84 -25.09 4.32 -3.48
N GLY A 85 -26.42 4.42 -3.49
CA GLY A 85 -27.27 3.73 -4.46
C GLY A 85 -27.26 2.20 -4.36
N VAL A 86 -26.72 1.63 -3.27
CA VAL A 86 -26.76 0.19 -2.98
C VAL A 86 -28.16 -0.17 -2.47
N THR A 87 -29.14 -0.14 -3.37
CA THR A 87 -30.43 -0.78 -3.13
C THR A 87 -30.17 -2.28 -3.00
N GLY A 88 -30.36 -2.82 -1.79
CA GLY A 88 -30.49 -4.26 -1.61
C GLY A 88 -31.61 -4.81 -2.50
N PRO A 89 -31.56 -6.08 -2.92
CA PRO A 89 -32.56 -6.66 -3.81
C PRO A 89 -33.91 -6.81 -3.09
N GLU A 90 -34.80 -5.84 -3.26
CA GLU A 90 -36.20 -5.98 -2.84
C GLU A 90 -36.96 -6.92 -3.80
N GLY A 91 -37.63 -7.93 -3.24
CA GLY A 91 -38.73 -8.62 -3.93
C GLY A 91 -38.64 -10.13 -4.12
N ILE A 92 -38.30 -10.90 -3.09
CA ILE A 92 -38.74 -12.31 -2.99
C ILE A 92 -39.64 -12.45 -1.75
N PRO A 93 -40.95 -12.72 -1.91
CA PRO A 93 -41.86 -12.92 -0.78
C PRO A 93 -41.88 -14.40 -0.35
N GLY A 94 -41.50 -14.66 0.90
CA GLY A 94 -41.64 -15.98 1.52
C GLY A 94 -40.63 -16.19 2.66
N GLU A 95 -41.14 -16.43 3.87
CA GLU A 95 -40.35 -16.81 5.03
C GLU A 95 -39.66 -18.16 4.80
N ASP A 96 -38.37 -18.26 5.08
CA ASP A 96 -37.82 -19.18 6.09
C ASP A 96 -36.33 -18.87 6.32
N GLY A 97 -35.86 -19.01 7.56
CA GLY A 97 -34.57 -18.45 7.98
C GLY A 97 -33.34 -19.16 7.43
N THR A 98 -32.44 -18.39 6.82
CA THR A 98 -31.00 -18.68 6.78
C THR A 98 -30.24 -17.42 7.14
N ASP A 99 -29.53 -17.46 8.27
CA ASP A 99 -28.70 -16.34 8.71
C ASP A 99 -27.61 -16.06 7.68
N ALA A 100 -27.51 -14.80 7.24
CA ALA A 100 -26.36 -14.34 6.47
C ALA A 100 -25.18 -14.17 7.44
N GLU A 101 -24.54 -15.28 7.82
CA GLU A 101 -23.36 -15.26 8.69
C GLU A 101 -22.26 -14.40 8.06
N GLY A 102 -21.88 -13.32 8.76
CA GLY A 102 -20.82 -12.43 8.34
C GLY A 102 -19.45 -13.09 8.29
N LEU A 103 -18.50 -12.43 7.62
CA LEU A 103 -17.10 -12.83 7.67
C LEU A 103 -16.60 -12.72 9.12
N SER A 104 -16.20 -13.83 9.71
CA SER A 104 -15.80 -13.90 11.12
C SER A 104 -14.37 -13.39 11.31
N VAL A 105 -14.17 -12.65 12.40
CA VAL A 105 -12.87 -12.03 12.71
C VAL A 105 -11.88 -13.07 13.21
N PRO A 106 -10.62 -13.03 12.75
CA PRO A 106 -9.56 -13.83 13.35
C PRO A 106 -9.24 -13.45 14.79
N CYS A 107 -9.60 -14.31 15.74
CA CYS A 107 -9.11 -14.22 17.11
C CYS A 107 -7.69 -14.80 17.19
N VAL A 108 -6.70 -13.99 16.81
CA VAL A 108 -5.29 -14.39 16.80
C VAL A 108 -4.61 -13.95 18.10
N GLU A 109 -4.61 -14.84 19.10
CA GLU A 109 -3.79 -14.69 20.30
C GLU A 109 -2.55 -15.58 20.22
N GLY A 110 -1.37 -15.03 20.52
CA GLY A 110 -0.13 -15.81 20.53
C GLY A 110 1.08 -15.06 21.09
N PRO A 111 2.08 -15.75 21.65
CA PRO A 111 3.26 -15.10 22.24
C PRO A 111 4.00 -14.18 21.25
N GLY A 112 4.03 -12.89 21.57
CA GLY A 112 4.66 -11.87 20.75
C GLY A 112 4.02 -11.72 19.37
N ILE A 113 2.70 -11.84 19.26
CA ILE A 113 1.92 -11.36 18.12
C ILE A 113 1.16 -10.13 18.61
N VAL A 114 1.26 -9.02 17.88
CA VAL A 114 0.48 -7.80 18.15
C VAL A 114 -0.64 -7.75 17.10
N PRO A 115 -1.90 -7.92 17.50
CA PRO A 115 -3.02 -7.95 16.56
C PRO A 115 -3.34 -6.57 16.00
N ILE A 116 -4.03 -6.55 14.87
CA ILE A 116 -4.82 -5.39 14.43
C ILE A 116 -6.17 -5.50 15.15
N THR A 117 -6.46 -4.56 16.05
CA THR A 117 -7.81 -4.44 16.63
C THR A 117 -8.73 -3.85 15.56
N ASP A 118 -9.81 -4.54 15.21
CA ASP A 118 -10.84 -4.01 14.31
C ASP A 118 -11.94 -3.33 15.14
N TYR A 119 -12.17 -2.04 14.91
CA TYR A 119 -13.24 -1.27 15.55
C TYR A 119 -14.45 -1.05 14.64
N SER A 120 -14.50 -1.64 13.44
CA SER A 120 -15.65 -1.50 12.54
C SER A 120 -16.93 -2.08 13.18
N PRO A 121 -18.13 -1.53 12.91
CA PRO A 121 -19.35 -1.89 13.65
C PRO A 121 -19.80 -3.35 13.52
N ASP A 122 -19.34 -4.04 12.48
CA ASP A 122 -19.55 -5.47 12.21
C ASP A 122 -18.27 -6.30 12.47
N GLU A 123 -17.16 -5.63 12.82
CA GLU A 123 -15.78 -6.13 12.87
C GLU A 123 -15.28 -6.78 11.56
N GLN A 124 -16.00 -6.63 10.43
CA GLN A 124 -15.68 -7.35 9.18
C GLN A 124 -14.71 -6.61 8.26
N MET A 125 -14.30 -5.38 8.60
CA MET A 125 -13.41 -4.58 7.74
C MET A 125 -12.10 -5.30 7.45
N MET A 126 -11.43 -5.81 8.48
CA MET A 126 -10.20 -6.59 8.35
C MET A 126 -10.48 -8.01 7.86
N ALA A 127 -11.62 -8.62 8.21
CA ALA A 127 -11.99 -9.95 7.75
C ALA A 127 -12.09 -10.03 6.21
N ARG A 128 -12.65 -9.00 5.55
CA ARG A 128 -12.65 -8.88 4.08
C ARG A 128 -11.24 -8.87 3.48
N PHE A 129 -10.31 -8.12 4.08
CA PHE A 129 -8.92 -8.06 3.63
C PHE A 129 -8.19 -9.41 3.80
N TYR A 130 -8.40 -10.11 4.92
CA TYR A 130 -7.81 -11.44 5.13
C TYR A 130 -8.39 -12.47 4.16
N HIS A 131 -9.69 -12.41 3.85
CA HIS A 131 -10.32 -13.27 2.85
C HIS A 131 -9.76 -13.04 1.44
N ALA A 132 -9.54 -11.78 1.05
CA ALA A 132 -8.90 -11.43 -0.21
C ALA A 132 -7.48 -12.02 -0.33
N LEU A 133 -6.66 -11.93 0.74
CA LEU A 133 -5.35 -12.59 0.80
C LEU A 133 -5.45 -14.12 0.80
N ALA A 134 -6.46 -14.68 1.46
CA ALA A 134 -6.63 -16.12 1.61
C ALA A 134 -6.98 -16.83 0.29
N TYR A 135 -7.82 -16.19 -0.55
CA TYR A 135 -8.50 -16.84 -1.68
C TYR A 135 -8.47 -16.07 -3.01
N GLU A 136 -8.32 -14.74 -3.01
CA GLU A 136 -8.41 -13.92 -4.24
C GLU A 136 -7.02 -13.56 -4.82
N ALA A 137 -5.96 -13.71 -4.04
CA ALA A 137 -4.59 -13.38 -4.45
C ALA A 137 -4.08 -14.19 -5.66
N ASP A 138 -4.58 -15.41 -5.90
CA ASP A 138 -4.23 -16.18 -7.11
C ASP A 138 -5.04 -15.74 -8.36
N GLU A 139 -6.11 -14.95 -8.20
CA GLU A 139 -7.01 -14.51 -9.26
C GLU A 139 -6.82 -13.04 -9.66
N ARG A 140 -6.43 -12.19 -8.70
CA ARG A 140 -6.20 -10.74 -8.88
C ARG A 140 -5.08 -10.23 -7.99
N THR A 141 -4.58 -9.02 -8.29
CA THR A 141 -3.70 -8.31 -7.35
C THR A 141 -4.50 -7.87 -6.11
N VAL A 142 -3.99 -8.17 -4.92
CA VAL A 142 -4.41 -7.60 -3.63
C VAL A 142 -3.47 -6.45 -3.28
N ARG A 143 -3.99 -5.23 -3.13
CA ARG A 143 -3.19 -4.00 -3.04
C ARG A 143 -3.25 -3.32 -1.68
N ILE A 144 -2.08 -2.99 -1.13
CA ILE A 144 -1.92 -2.26 0.13
C ILE A 144 -1.27 -0.89 -0.15
N ALA A 145 -1.95 0.19 0.17
CA ALA A 145 -1.38 1.54 0.21
C ALA A 145 -0.84 1.85 1.61
N VAL A 146 0.44 2.21 1.73
CA VAL A 146 1.04 2.64 3.00
C VAL A 146 1.40 4.12 2.91
N LEU A 147 0.59 4.95 3.57
CA LEU A 147 0.74 6.40 3.62
C LEU A 147 1.44 6.75 4.92
N GLY A 148 2.55 7.48 4.86
CA GLY A 148 3.30 7.76 6.06
C GLY A 148 4.37 8.83 5.94
N ASP A 149 5.19 8.92 6.98
CA ASP A 149 6.24 9.93 7.10
C ASP A 149 7.65 9.37 6.85
N SER A 150 8.66 9.93 7.53
CA SER A 150 10.02 9.42 7.61
C SER A 150 10.15 7.94 8.01
N PHE A 151 9.19 7.36 8.75
CA PHE A 151 9.27 5.95 9.20
C PHE A 151 9.18 4.95 8.04
N ILE A 152 8.54 5.32 6.92
CA ILE A 152 8.44 4.51 5.71
C ILE A 152 9.25 5.07 4.53
N GLU A 153 9.99 6.17 4.73
CA GLU A 153 10.80 6.84 3.69
C GLU A 153 11.70 5.83 2.96
N ALA A 154 11.77 5.95 1.63
CA ALA A 154 12.65 5.12 0.79
C ALA A 154 12.46 3.58 0.94
N ASP A 155 11.28 3.12 1.35
CA ASP A 155 10.91 1.73 1.66
C ASP A 155 11.49 1.14 2.97
N ILE A 156 11.80 1.96 4.00
CA ILE A 156 12.35 1.46 5.29
C ILE A 156 11.54 0.30 5.91
N ILE A 157 10.21 0.39 5.98
CA ILE A 157 9.32 -0.71 6.43
C ILE A 157 8.75 -1.47 5.24
N THR A 158 8.30 -0.76 4.20
CA THR A 158 7.54 -1.34 3.09
C THR A 158 8.35 -2.28 2.20
N ALA A 159 9.70 -2.22 2.17
CA ALA A 159 10.51 -3.19 1.42
C ALA A 159 10.32 -4.62 1.95
N ASP A 160 10.45 -4.79 3.26
CA ASP A 160 10.36 -6.09 3.92
C ASP A 160 8.92 -6.55 4.11
N MET A 161 7.96 -5.63 4.24
CA MET A 161 6.53 -5.95 4.19
C MET A 161 6.15 -6.50 2.81
N ARG A 162 6.58 -5.80 1.74
CA ARG A 162 6.31 -6.20 0.34
C ARG A 162 6.89 -7.57 0.01
N GLU A 163 8.17 -7.80 0.26
CA GLU A 163 8.81 -9.09 -0.07
C GLU A 163 8.16 -10.25 0.69
N GLN A 164 7.89 -10.11 1.99
CA GLN A 164 7.32 -11.21 2.78
C GLN A 164 5.89 -11.55 2.37
N LEU A 165 5.05 -10.55 2.08
CA LEU A 165 3.70 -10.79 1.57
C LEU A 165 3.74 -11.37 0.14
N GLN A 166 4.61 -10.87 -0.73
CA GLN A 166 4.80 -11.41 -2.09
C GLN A 166 5.33 -12.86 -2.10
N MET A 167 6.08 -13.25 -1.06
CA MET A 167 6.50 -14.64 -0.87
C MET A 167 5.38 -15.54 -0.33
N ALA A 168 4.48 -15.01 0.49
CA ALA A 168 3.40 -15.78 1.11
C ALA A 168 2.18 -15.94 0.19
N TYR A 169 1.87 -14.93 -0.62
CA TYR A 169 0.64 -14.80 -1.41
C TYR A 169 0.88 -14.55 -2.90
N GLY A 170 2.12 -14.72 -3.37
CA GLY A 170 2.48 -14.46 -4.77
C GLY A 170 2.55 -12.98 -5.13
N GLY A 171 2.70 -12.70 -6.43
CA GLY A 171 2.90 -11.35 -6.96
C GLY A 171 4.35 -10.87 -6.89
N SER A 172 4.67 -9.89 -7.72
CA SER A 172 6.01 -9.34 -7.91
C SER A 172 5.90 -7.84 -8.24
N GLY A 173 7.04 -7.16 -8.32
CA GLY A 173 7.15 -5.73 -8.62
C GLY A 173 7.27 -4.86 -7.35
N VAL A 174 7.76 -3.63 -7.55
CA VAL A 174 8.07 -2.68 -6.48
C VAL A 174 6.87 -1.80 -6.08
N GLY A 175 5.72 -1.96 -6.74
CA GLY A 175 4.53 -1.15 -6.57
C GLY A 175 4.70 0.25 -7.16
N PHE A 176 4.08 1.25 -6.54
CA PHE A 176 4.18 2.65 -6.95
C PHE A 176 5.60 3.24 -6.82
N VAL A 177 6.04 3.97 -7.84
CA VAL A 177 7.25 4.81 -7.90
C VAL A 177 6.89 6.11 -8.63
N PRO A 178 7.17 7.30 -8.07
CA PRO A 178 6.83 8.57 -8.73
C PRO A 178 7.64 8.79 -10.02
N PHE A 179 7.20 9.71 -10.89
CA PHE A 179 7.96 10.08 -12.11
C PHE A 179 9.34 10.62 -11.76
N SER A 180 9.37 11.59 -10.84
CA SER A 180 10.59 12.13 -10.25
C SER A 180 10.46 12.18 -8.73
N THR A 181 11.60 12.10 -8.05
CA THR A 181 11.69 12.32 -6.60
C THR A 181 13.14 12.55 -6.19
N PRO A 182 13.40 13.43 -5.20
CA PRO A 182 14.72 13.54 -4.58
C PRO A 182 15.15 12.28 -3.82
N LEU A 183 14.23 11.35 -3.54
CA LEU A 183 14.50 10.10 -2.80
C LEU A 183 15.00 8.94 -3.69
N SER A 184 15.10 9.13 -5.01
CA SER A 184 15.42 8.07 -5.97
C SER A 184 16.72 7.33 -5.67
N LYS A 185 17.75 8.04 -5.20
CA LYS A 185 19.05 7.47 -4.81
C LYS A 185 19.05 6.74 -3.47
N TYR A 186 18.01 6.92 -2.66
CA TYR A 186 17.89 6.33 -1.32
C TYR A 186 17.00 5.09 -1.32
N ARG A 187 15.97 5.04 -2.18
CA ARG A 187 15.06 3.90 -2.34
C ARG A 187 15.72 2.78 -3.15
N GLY A 188 16.51 1.95 -2.48
CA GLY A 188 17.27 0.88 -3.14
C GLY A 188 16.43 -0.21 -3.82
N THR A 189 15.13 -0.31 -3.56
CA THR A 189 14.22 -1.34 -4.12
C THR A 189 13.94 -1.17 -5.62
N VAL A 190 14.36 -0.07 -6.24
CA VAL A 190 14.27 0.17 -7.69
C VAL A 190 15.45 1.04 -8.12
N THR A 191 16.05 0.76 -9.28
CA THR A 191 16.93 1.72 -9.92
C THR A 191 16.05 2.76 -10.62
N HIS A 192 16.00 3.97 -10.07
CA HIS A 192 15.16 5.07 -10.56
C HIS A 192 16.02 6.24 -11.04
N ASN A 193 16.09 6.43 -12.37
CA ASN A 193 16.72 7.59 -12.99
C ASN A 193 15.63 8.52 -13.55
N HIS A 194 15.84 9.83 -13.49
CA HIS A 194 14.91 10.82 -14.06
C HIS A 194 15.65 12.11 -14.40
N GLU A 195 15.13 12.86 -15.37
CA GLU A 195 15.67 14.15 -15.81
C GLU A 195 14.54 15.06 -16.34
N GLY A 196 14.70 16.38 -16.20
CA GLY A 196 13.77 17.36 -16.78
C GLY A 196 12.48 17.62 -16.00
N TRP A 197 12.36 17.15 -14.76
CA TRP A 197 11.15 17.34 -13.93
C TRP A 197 11.30 18.48 -12.91
N THR A 198 10.19 19.17 -12.65
CA THR A 198 10.00 20.04 -11.48
C THR A 198 9.07 19.35 -10.49
N ASP A 199 9.60 18.97 -9.33
CA ASP A 199 8.83 18.30 -8.28
C ASP A 199 8.20 19.30 -7.29
N TYR A 200 6.91 19.13 -7.03
CA TYR A 200 6.18 19.80 -5.96
C TYR A 200 5.78 18.81 -4.86
N ASN A 201 5.83 19.26 -3.61
CA ASN A 201 5.55 18.45 -2.43
C ASN A 201 4.48 19.12 -1.56
N LEU A 202 3.51 18.33 -1.12
CA LEU A 202 2.34 18.76 -0.36
C LEU A 202 2.68 19.46 0.97
N ILE A 203 3.77 19.10 1.64
CA ILE A 203 4.25 19.79 2.87
C ILE A 203 4.71 21.23 2.58
N LYS A 204 5.08 21.51 1.33
CA LYS A 204 5.47 22.84 0.87
C LYS A 204 4.36 23.51 0.05
N ARG A 205 3.07 23.20 0.30
CA ARG A 205 1.92 23.72 -0.48
C ARG A 205 1.95 25.24 -0.70
N LYS A 206 2.46 26.05 0.25
CA LYS A 206 2.61 27.51 0.10
C LYS A 206 3.60 27.94 -1.01
N SER A 207 4.55 27.10 -1.41
CA SER A 207 5.47 27.37 -2.54
C SER A 207 5.07 26.65 -3.84
N VAL A 208 3.90 26.01 -3.88
CA VAL A 208 3.37 25.37 -5.09
C VAL A 208 2.58 26.42 -5.88
N PRO A 209 2.78 26.56 -7.21
CA PRO A 209 1.97 27.43 -8.05
C PRO A 209 0.47 27.09 -7.93
N GLU A 210 -0.39 28.11 -8.00
CA GLU A 210 -1.85 27.95 -7.77
C GLU A 210 -2.45 26.86 -8.67
N GLU A 211 -2.05 26.82 -9.94
CA GLU A 211 -2.51 25.87 -10.95
C GLU A 211 -2.22 24.38 -10.63
N TYR A 212 -1.33 24.09 -9.66
CA TYR A 212 -0.98 22.72 -9.22
C TYR A 212 -1.48 22.38 -7.81
N LYS A 213 -2.00 23.34 -7.03
CA LYS A 213 -2.36 23.12 -5.60
C LYS A 213 -3.54 22.19 -5.35
N GLU A 214 -4.37 21.97 -6.36
CA GLU A 214 -5.57 21.12 -6.34
C GLU A 214 -5.35 19.77 -7.04
N TRP A 215 -4.11 19.46 -7.45
CA TRP A 215 -3.83 18.25 -8.23
C TRP A 215 -3.16 17.14 -7.42
N PHE A 216 -2.87 17.37 -6.14
CA PHE A 216 -2.17 16.42 -5.27
C PHE A 216 -2.99 15.15 -5.01
N PHE A 217 -2.39 14.01 -5.34
CA PHE A 217 -2.76 12.67 -4.88
C PHE A 217 -2.14 12.38 -3.50
N VAL A 218 -2.61 11.35 -2.76
CA VAL A 218 -2.06 10.94 -1.45
C VAL A 218 -0.56 10.58 -1.43
N SER A 219 0.08 10.38 -2.59
CA SER A 219 1.55 10.34 -2.69
C SER A 219 2.24 11.61 -2.17
N GLY A 220 1.50 12.74 -2.11
CA GLY A 220 1.98 14.05 -1.67
C GLY A 220 3.04 14.66 -2.58
N MET A 221 3.23 14.12 -3.79
CA MET A 221 4.22 14.52 -4.78
C MET A 221 3.55 14.72 -6.14
N LEU A 222 3.93 15.78 -6.84
CA LEU A 222 3.62 16.02 -8.25
C LEU A 222 4.92 16.23 -9.01
N SER A 223 5.07 15.58 -10.16
CA SER A 223 6.20 15.81 -11.07
C SER A 223 5.70 16.50 -12.34
N ILE A 224 6.12 17.75 -12.55
CA ILE A 224 5.76 18.56 -13.71
C ILE A 224 6.89 18.50 -14.75
N PRO A 225 6.66 17.96 -15.95
CA PRO A 225 7.71 17.76 -16.97
C PRO A 225 8.04 19.02 -17.77
N GLY A 226 9.33 19.33 -17.89
CA GLY A 226 9.86 20.13 -18.99
C GLY A 226 9.91 19.33 -20.31
N GLU A 227 10.25 20.00 -21.41
CA GLU A 227 10.36 19.35 -22.72
C GLU A 227 11.51 18.32 -22.72
N ASN A 228 11.26 17.11 -23.25
CA ASN A 228 12.16 15.95 -23.17
C ASN A 228 12.39 15.41 -21.75
N ALA A 229 11.51 15.70 -20.78
CA ALA A 229 11.57 15.06 -19.47
C ALA A 229 11.51 13.53 -19.61
N SER A 230 12.29 12.83 -18.79
CA SER A 230 12.39 11.36 -18.85
C SER A 230 12.39 10.72 -17.47
N ALA A 231 11.87 9.50 -17.40
CA ALA A 231 11.90 8.66 -16.20
C ALA A 231 12.22 7.21 -16.60
N GLU A 232 13.06 6.55 -15.81
CA GLU A 232 13.48 5.17 -16.00
C GLU A 232 13.38 4.41 -14.68
N TYR A 233 12.72 3.26 -14.74
CA TYR A 233 12.57 2.32 -13.64
C TYR A 233 13.16 0.99 -14.04
N LYS A 234 14.03 0.43 -13.20
CA LYS A 234 14.65 -0.87 -13.46
C LYS A 234 14.67 -1.72 -12.20
N GLY A 235 14.23 -2.97 -12.34
CA GLY A 235 14.16 -3.96 -11.26
C GLY A 235 15.56 -4.30 -10.71
N VAL A 236 15.59 -4.80 -9.47
CA VAL A 236 16.83 -5.08 -8.73
C VAL A 236 16.88 -6.53 -8.27
N GLN A 237 18.08 -7.11 -8.17
CA GLN A 237 18.27 -8.54 -7.89
C GLN A 237 18.66 -8.88 -6.44
N PHE A 238 18.96 -7.89 -5.59
CA PHE A 238 19.42 -8.15 -4.21
C PHE A 238 18.27 -8.46 -3.22
N ARG A 239 17.02 -8.24 -3.63
CA ARG A 239 15.78 -8.56 -2.91
C ARG A 239 14.88 -9.32 -3.88
N ARG A 240 14.12 -10.29 -3.38
CA ARG A 240 13.30 -11.19 -4.23
C ARG A 240 12.04 -10.47 -4.71
N ARG A 241 11.45 -10.98 -5.80
CA ARG A 241 10.14 -10.59 -6.33
C ARG A 241 10.09 -9.15 -6.86
N ILE A 242 11.22 -8.46 -7.07
CA ILE A 242 11.28 -7.08 -7.57
C ILE A 242 12.30 -6.88 -8.71
N GLU A 243 12.85 -7.97 -9.21
CA GLU A 243 13.72 -8.01 -10.39
C GLU A 243 12.95 -7.81 -11.70
N LYS A 244 11.68 -8.20 -11.71
CA LYS A 244 10.77 -8.21 -12.86
C LYS A 244 9.32 -8.13 -12.42
N THR A 245 8.43 -7.83 -13.36
CA THR A 245 6.98 -7.90 -13.18
C THR A 245 6.24 -8.20 -14.49
N ASN A 246 4.94 -8.47 -14.45
CA ASN A 246 4.10 -8.71 -15.63
C ASN A 246 3.15 -7.56 -16.02
N THR A 247 3.00 -6.51 -15.21
CA THR A 247 2.32 -5.27 -15.61
C THR A 247 3.07 -3.99 -15.22
N ALA A 248 2.84 -2.93 -16.00
CA ALA A 248 3.18 -1.57 -15.63
C ALA A 248 2.01 -0.62 -15.93
N SER A 249 1.75 0.33 -15.03
CA SER A 249 0.71 1.36 -15.19
C SER A 249 1.27 2.76 -14.95
N LEU A 250 1.08 3.69 -15.88
CA LEU A 250 1.50 5.09 -15.74
C LEU A 250 0.31 5.98 -15.40
N PHE A 251 0.43 6.79 -14.34
CA PHE A 251 -0.63 7.64 -13.82
C PHE A 251 -0.30 9.13 -13.92
N PHE A 252 -1.19 9.87 -14.55
CA PHE A 252 -1.04 11.30 -14.81
C PHE A 252 -2.38 11.96 -15.09
N VAL A 253 -2.41 13.29 -15.13
CA VAL A 253 -3.45 14.07 -15.82
C VAL A 253 -2.79 14.72 -17.03
N ASN A 254 -3.41 14.62 -18.20
CA ASN A 254 -2.93 15.24 -19.43
C ASN A 254 -3.97 16.26 -19.92
N ARG A 255 -3.75 17.55 -19.63
CA ARG A 255 -4.72 18.62 -19.95
C ARG A 255 -4.60 19.17 -21.38
N LYS A 256 -3.60 18.73 -22.16
CA LYS A 256 -3.38 19.11 -23.57
C LYS A 256 -2.91 17.89 -24.38
N HIS A 257 -1.94 18.03 -25.28
CA HIS A 257 -1.52 17.01 -26.24
C HIS A 257 -0.08 16.54 -25.98
N THR A 258 0.19 16.05 -24.77
CA THR A 258 1.48 15.45 -24.43
C THR A 258 1.64 14.09 -25.12
N VAL A 259 2.83 13.80 -25.64
CA VAL A 259 3.17 12.49 -26.20
C VAL A 259 4.21 11.81 -25.31
N LEU A 260 3.89 10.58 -24.89
CA LEU A 260 4.77 9.73 -24.08
C LEU A 260 5.33 8.61 -24.96
N GLU A 261 6.64 8.64 -25.21
CA GLU A 261 7.37 7.50 -25.75
C GLU A 261 7.74 6.57 -24.60
N VAL A 262 7.19 5.35 -24.59
CA VAL A 262 7.50 4.34 -23.58
C VAL A 262 8.32 3.23 -24.23
N THR A 263 9.44 2.87 -23.60
CA THR A 263 10.31 1.75 -24.00
C THR A 263 10.35 0.70 -22.89
N VAL A 264 10.03 -0.55 -23.22
CA VAL A 264 10.06 -1.70 -22.30
C VAL A 264 11.26 -2.59 -22.64
N ASN A 265 12.07 -2.92 -21.63
CA ASN A 265 13.27 -3.76 -21.73
C ASN A 265 14.25 -3.34 -22.86
N GLY A 266 14.34 -2.04 -23.16
CA GLY A 266 15.22 -1.49 -24.20
C GLY A 266 14.75 -1.65 -25.65
N ASP A 267 14.04 -2.73 -25.98
CA ASP A 267 13.75 -3.12 -27.37
C ASP A 267 12.36 -2.69 -27.87
N GLU A 268 11.34 -2.67 -26.99
CA GLU A 268 9.95 -2.43 -27.40
C GLU A 268 9.53 -0.98 -27.11
N ARG A 269 9.52 -0.14 -28.15
CA ARG A 269 9.17 1.29 -28.08
C ARG A 269 7.79 1.57 -28.65
N ARG A 270 6.96 2.30 -27.91
CA ARG A 270 5.61 2.71 -28.33
C ARG A 270 5.31 4.14 -27.89
N ASN A 271 4.75 4.92 -28.81
CA ASN A 271 4.24 6.27 -28.51
C ASN A 271 2.77 6.20 -28.09
N TYR A 272 2.44 6.94 -27.04
CA TYR A 272 1.08 7.17 -26.55
C TYR A 272 0.80 8.67 -26.63
N ALA A 273 -0.29 9.04 -27.29
CA ALA A 273 -0.83 10.40 -27.32
C ALA A 273 -2.20 10.37 -26.63
N PRO A 274 -2.25 10.37 -25.28
CA PRO A 274 -3.49 10.40 -24.53
C PRO A 274 -4.35 11.62 -24.89
N ASP A 275 -5.68 11.46 -24.78
CA ASP A 275 -6.61 12.57 -24.96
C ASP A 275 -6.44 13.64 -23.88
N SER A 276 -6.84 14.87 -24.20
CA SER A 276 -6.86 15.98 -23.25
C SER A 276 -8.02 15.81 -22.26
N GLY A 277 -7.75 15.92 -20.97
CA GLY A 277 -8.74 15.80 -19.90
C GLY A 277 -8.25 16.30 -18.54
N GLU A 278 -9.16 16.40 -17.59
CA GLU A 278 -8.91 16.84 -16.21
C GLU A 278 -9.07 15.71 -15.18
N GLN A 279 -9.46 14.52 -15.65
CA GLN A 279 -9.46 13.27 -14.92
C GLN A 279 -8.08 12.61 -14.90
N VAL A 280 -7.81 11.80 -13.87
CA VAL A 280 -6.68 10.86 -13.82
C VAL A 280 -6.79 9.87 -14.99
N GLN A 281 -5.67 9.67 -15.67
CA GLN A 281 -5.54 8.77 -16.80
C GLN A 281 -4.50 7.69 -16.50
N ARG A 282 -4.71 6.51 -17.09
CA ARG A 282 -3.80 5.36 -16.97
C ARG A 282 -3.36 4.85 -18.34
N ILE A 283 -2.06 4.81 -18.59
CA ILE A 283 -1.48 3.96 -19.64
C ILE A 283 -1.15 2.61 -19.00
N PHE A 284 -1.84 1.53 -19.41
CA PHE A 284 -1.61 0.17 -18.94
C PHE A 284 -0.77 -0.64 -19.94
N ILE A 285 0.18 -1.41 -19.43
CA ILE A 285 1.11 -2.24 -20.19
C ILE A 285 1.14 -3.62 -19.53
N GLY A 286 0.51 -4.62 -20.16
CA GLY A 286 0.58 -6.02 -19.73
C GLY A 286 1.55 -6.81 -20.61
N ARG A 287 2.64 -7.32 -20.03
CA ARG A 287 3.69 -8.07 -20.75
C ARG A 287 4.52 -8.89 -19.75
N PRO A 288 4.85 -10.16 -20.01
CA PRO A 288 5.76 -10.89 -19.13
C PRO A 288 7.15 -10.24 -19.08
N ASP A 289 7.85 -10.46 -17.96
CA ASP A 289 9.26 -10.12 -17.76
C ASP A 289 9.63 -8.63 -17.94
N ILE A 290 8.76 -7.68 -17.59
CA ILE A 290 9.10 -6.25 -17.52
C ILE A 290 10.18 -6.08 -16.43
N SER A 291 11.42 -5.82 -16.85
CA SER A 291 12.58 -5.59 -15.97
C SER A 291 13.07 -4.15 -16.02
N GLU A 292 12.74 -3.43 -17.09
CA GLU A 292 13.08 -2.02 -17.31
C GLU A 292 11.96 -1.31 -18.07
N LEU A 293 11.61 -0.11 -17.60
CA LEU A 293 10.59 0.76 -18.19
C LEU A 293 11.17 2.17 -18.28
N ARG A 294 11.37 2.69 -19.50
CA ARG A 294 11.81 4.06 -19.76
C ARG A 294 10.70 4.85 -20.44
N ILE A 295 10.55 6.11 -20.06
CA ILE A 295 9.51 7.02 -20.51
C ILE A 295 10.18 8.33 -20.90
N ASN A 296 9.91 8.83 -22.10
CA ASN A 296 10.31 10.16 -22.57
C ASN A 296 9.05 10.96 -22.93
N LEU A 297 8.96 12.21 -22.51
CA LEU A 297 7.81 13.08 -22.75
C LEU A 297 8.16 14.22 -23.71
N SER A 298 7.25 14.51 -24.64
CA SER A 298 7.33 15.64 -25.56
C SER A 298 5.98 16.36 -25.63
N HIS A 299 5.98 17.63 -26.03
CA HIS A 299 4.80 18.51 -26.02
C HIS A 299 4.15 18.62 -24.62
N THR A 300 4.97 18.78 -23.58
CA THR A 300 4.63 18.43 -22.19
C THR A 300 3.68 19.39 -21.47
N ALA A 301 3.18 20.42 -22.16
CA ALA A 301 2.38 21.49 -21.58
C ALA A 301 1.04 20.97 -21.01
N GLY A 302 0.80 21.18 -19.72
CA GLY A 302 -0.43 20.73 -19.05
C GLY A 302 -0.43 19.25 -18.64
N PHE A 303 0.71 18.56 -18.70
CA PHE A 303 0.89 17.26 -18.07
C PHE A 303 1.18 17.41 -16.57
N ILE A 304 0.55 16.57 -15.75
CA ILE A 304 0.79 16.47 -14.31
C ILE A 304 1.06 14.99 -14.01
N GLY A 305 2.30 14.65 -13.66
CA GLY A 305 2.71 13.27 -13.42
C GLY A 305 2.57 12.85 -11.96
N TYR A 306 1.99 11.68 -11.71
CA TYR A 306 2.02 11.01 -10.41
C TYR A 306 3.14 9.98 -10.33
N GLY A 307 3.13 8.99 -11.23
CA GLY A 307 4.17 7.94 -11.25
C GLY A 307 3.80 6.70 -12.05
N ALA A 308 4.63 5.68 -11.92
CA ALA A 308 4.41 4.33 -12.42
C ALA A 308 4.07 3.37 -11.28
N VAL A 309 3.20 2.40 -11.53
CA VAL A 309 3.02 1.20 -10.71
C VAL A 309 3.61 0.01 -11.46
N LEU A 310 4.48 -0.73 -10.81
CA LEU A 310 5.16 -1.93 -11.33
C LEU A 310 4.76 -3.12 -10.46
N GLU A 311 3.85 -3.95 -10.95
CA GLU A 311 3.24 -5.04 -10.18
C GLU A 311 2.69 -6.17 -11.06
N ASP A 312 2.60 -7.37 -10.50
CA ASP A 312 1.97 -8.50 -11.20
C ASP A 312 0.44 -8.41 -11.15
N SER A 313 -0.20 -8.93 -12.20
CA SER A 313 -1.67 -9.04 -12.34
C SER A 313 -2.36 -9.89 -11.28
N VAL A 314 -1.60 -10.68 -10.53
CA VAL A 314 -2.03 -11.54 -9.42
C VAL A 314 -1.03 -11.45 -8.26
N GLY A 315 -1.48 -11.75 -7.05
CA GLY A 315 -0.70 -11.76 -5.82
C GLY A 315 -0.71 -10.42 -5.09
N VAL A 316 0.31 -10.11 -4.27
CA VAL A 316 0.31 -8.90 -3.45
C VAL A 316 1.17 -7.77 -4.01
N SER A 317 0.63 -6.55 -3.95
CA SER A 317 1.36 -5.30 -4.22
C SER A 317 1.29 -4.35 -3.01
N VAL A 318 2.43 -3.76 -2.64
CA VAL A 318 2.54 -2.84 -1.49
C VAL A 318 3.15 -1.52 -1.93
N HIS A 319 2.32 -0.48 -1.94
CA HIS A 319 2.64 0.86 -2.41
C HIS A 319 3.10 1.74 -1.24
N ASN A 320 4.15 2.53 -1.47
CA ASN A 320 4.73 3.41 -0.47
C ASN A 320 4.50 4.87 -0.85
N PHE A 321 3.74 5.57 -0.01
CA PHE A 321 3.41 6.98 -0.12
C PHE A 321 4.04 7.76 1.04
N SER A 322 5.38 7.73 1.10
CA SER A 322 6.18 8.43 2.11
C SER A 322 6.32 9.92 1.82
N VAL A 323 5.95 10.78 2.76
CA VAL A 323 6.20 12.22 2.69
C VAL A 323 6.92 12.68 3.96
N ARG A 324 8.22 12.99 3.84
CA ARG A 324 9.04 13.39 4.99
C ARG A 324 8.45 14.60 5.72
N SER A 325 8.50 14.58 7.05
CA SER A 325 7.97 15.61 7.94
C SER A 325 6.45 15.82 7.88
N ASN A 326 5.70 14.90 7.25
CA ASN A 326 4.25 14.90 7.29
C ASN A 326 3.74 14.41 8.66
N SER A 327 2.78 15.14 9.25
CA SER A 327 2.08 14.76 10.48
C SER A 327 0.78 13.97 10.22
N GLY A 328 0.43 13.77 8.95
CA GLY A 328 -0.86 13.27 8.46
C GLY A 328 -1.79 14.41 8.03
N LEU A 329 -1.71 15.58 8.68
CA LEU A 329 -2.57 16.75 8.43
C LEU A 329 -2.57 17.24 6.99
N ALA A 330 -1.43 17.09 6.31
CA ALA A 330 -1.28 17.55 4.93
C ALA A 330 -2.19 16.80 3.95
N LEU A 331 -2.64 15.57 4.26
CA LEU A 331 -3.53 14.77 3.41
C LEU A 331 -4.86 15.46 3.13
N LEU A 332 -5.36 16.31 4.04
CA LEU A 332 -6.57 17.12 3.82
C LEU A 332 -6.39 18.22 2.75
N GLY A 333 -5.15 18.44 2.28
CA GLY A 333 -4.83 19.29 1.13
C GLY A 333 -4.62 18.52 -0.18
N THR A 334 -4.92 17.22 -0.21
CA THR A 334 -5.04 16.43 -1.46
C THR A 334 -6.44 16.54 -2.03
N ASP A 335 -6.60 16.26 -3.32
CA ASP A 335 -7.90 16.38 -3.98
C ASP A 335 -8.67 15.05 -3.91
N TYR A 336 -9.93 15.15 -3.46
CA TYR A 336 -10.82 14.00 -3.28
C TYR A 336 -10.99 13.19 -4.56
N ARG A 337 -11.25 13.90 -5.67
CA ARG A 337 -11.57 13.31 -6.97
C ARG A 337 -10.32 12.67 -7.56
N ILE A 338 -9.14 13.29 -7.46
CA ILE A 338 -7.87 12.68 -7.88
C ILE A 338 -7.60 11.38 -7.10
N ASN A 339 -7.81 11.37 -5.78
CA ASN A 339 -7.63 10.15 -4.98
C ASN A 339 -8.62 9.05 -5.38
N ARG A 340 -9.90 9.41 -5.57
CA ARG A 340 -10.97 8.52 -6.02
C ARG A 340 -10.71 7.93 -7.40
N GLU A 341 -10.42 8.76 -8.39
CA GLU A 341 -10.15 8.33 -9.77
C GLU A 341 -8.88 7.45 -9.85
N PHE A 342 -7.89 7.67 -8.98
CA PHE A 342 -6.74 6.77 -8.84
C PHE A 342 -7.13 5.41 -8.24
N ASP A 343 -8.00 5.40 -7.22
CA ASP A 343 -8.52 4.16 -6.63
C ASP A 343 -9.37 3.36 -7.61
N GLU A 344 -10.19 3.99 -8.46
CA GLU A 344 -10.97 3.29 -9.51
C GLU A 344 -10.11 2.45 -10.47
N TYR A 345 -8.82 2.78 -10.63
CA TYR A 345 -7.85 1.98 -11.39
C TYR A 345 -7.09 0.93 -10.56
N MET A 346 -7.03 1.09 -9.24
CA MET A 346 -6.20 0.29 -8.33
C MET A 346 -7.01 -0.69 -7.47
N ASN A 347 -8.19 -0.28 -7.01
CA ASN A 347 -9.04 -0.95 -6.04
C ASN A 347 -8.21 -1.40 -4.84
N TYR A 348 -7.74 -0.47 -4.01
CA TYR A 348 -6.94 -0.84 -2.84
C TYR A 348 -7.77 -1.68 -1.87
N ASP A 349 -7.24 -2.81 -1.45
CA ASP A 349 -7.85 -3.66 -0.42
C ASP A 349 -7.53 -3.17 0.99
N MET A 350 -6.43 -2.42 1.16
CA MET A 350 -6.01 -1.89 2.45
C MET A 350 -5.30 -0.52 2.31
N VAL A 351 -5.62 0.41 3.20
CA VAL A 351 -4.94 1.70 3.36
C VAL A 351 -4.41 1.84 4.78
N ILE A 352 -3.09 1.87 4.93
CA ILE A 352 -2.39 2.05 6.21
C ILE A 352 -2.00 3.52 6.38
N LEU A 353 -2.38 4.11 7.51
CA LEU A 353 -2.00 5.46 7.93
C LEU A 353 -0.91 5.37 9.02
N GLN A 354 0.34 5.63 8.65
CA GLN A 354 1.51 5.58 9.52
C GLN A 354 2.03 7.01 9.77
N TYR A 355 1.48 7.68 10.78
CA TYR A 355 1.79 9.08 11.10
C TYR A 355 1.92 9.29 12.62
N GLY A 356 2.15 10.54 13.01
CA GLY A 356 2.05 11.02 14.40
C GLY A 356 3.37 11.52 14.98
N LEU A 357 4.52 10.96 14.59
CA LEU A 357 5.83 11.35 15.14
C LEU A 357 6.13 12.84 14.93
N ASN A 358 5.73 13.38 13.78
CA ASN A 358 5.87 14.81 13.44
C ASN A 358 4.83 15.73 14.10
N ALA A 359 3.81 15.19 14.79
CA ALA A 359 2.86 15.95 15.60
C ALA A 359 3.25 16.00 17.09
N MET A 360 4.27 15.23 17.52
CA MET A 360 4.64 15.06 18.92
C MET A 360 5.68 16.06 19.42
N SER A 361 5.57 16.43 20.69
CA SER A 361 6.58 17.15 21.46
C SER A 361 6.71 16.54 22.85
N ALA A 362 7.90 16.61 23.46
CA ALA A 362 8.23 15.85 24.67
C ALA A 362 7.32 16.16 25.87
N ASP A 363 6.95 17.43 26.01
CA ASP A 363 6.16 17.96 27.14
C ASP A 363 4.64 17.99 26.85
N VAL A 364 4.22 17.55 25.65
CA VAL A 364 2.81 17.56 25.23
C VAL A 364 2.20 16.16 25.43
N THR A 365 1.16 16.09 26.25
CA THR A 365 0.38 14.87 26.53
C THR A 365 -1.12 15.03 26.26
N ASP A 366 -1.60 16.23 25.97
CA ASP A 366 -2.93 16.46 25.40
C ASP A 366 -2.81 16.60 23.88
N TYR A 367 -3.39 15.63 23.17
CA TYR A 367 -3.45 15.58 21.71
C TYR A 367 -4.90 15.67 21.20
N GLY A 368 -5.85 16.21 21.98
CA GLY A 368 -7.27 16.29 21.61
C GLY A 368 -7.55 17.06 20.32
N TYR A 369 -6.75 18.06 19.96
CA TYR A 369 -6.80 18.69 18.63
C TYR A 369 -6.36 17.71 17.53
N TYR A 370 -5.25 17.00 17.74
CA TYR A 370 -4.75 16.02 16.78
C TYR A 370 -5.72 14.85 16.60
N GLN A 371 -6.40 14.38 17.66
CA GLN A 371 -7.47 13.38 17.54
C GLN A 371 -8.54 13.82 16.53
N LYS A 372 -9.07 15.03 16.69
CA LYS A 372 -10.11 15.57 15.80
C LYS A 372 -9.65 15.68 14.36
N GLN A 373 -8.39 16.06 14.11
CA GLN A 373 -7.86 16.11 12.76
C GLN A 373 -7.59 14.71 12.19
N LEU A 374 -7.13 13.76 13.01
CA LEU A 374 -6.93 12.37 12.61
C LEU A 374 -8.27 11.70 12.26
N VAL A 375 -9.34 11.96 13.02
CA VAL A 375 -10.71 11.56 12.70
C VAL A 375 -11.17 12.14 11.35
N LYS A 376 -10.88 13.42 11.06
CA LYS A 376 -11.13 14.01 9.73
C LYS A 376 -10.34 13.31 8.63
N ILE A 377 -9.06 13.02 8.85
CA ILE A 377 -8.19 12.32 7.87
C ILE A 377 -8.71 10.90 7.62
N ILE A 378 -9.01 10.12 8.65
CA ILE A 378 -9.51 8.75 8.50
C ILE A 378 -10.82 8.75 7.69
N ASN A 379 -11.76 9.64 8.01
CA ASN A 379 -13.02 9.74 7.27
C ASN A 379 -12.82 10.20 5.81
N TYR A 380 -11.92 11.16 5.57
CA TYR A 380 -11.54 11.57 4.21
C TYR A 380 -10.93 10.41 3.40
N ILE A 381 -10.04 9.63 4.02
CA ILE A 381 -9.43 8.44 3.41
C ILE A 381 -10.48 7.36 3.12
N LYS A 382 -11.42 7.08 4.05
CA LYS A 382 -12.55 6.15 3.81
C LYS A 382 -13.43 6.60 2.62
N GLN A 383 -13.61 7.90 2.41
CA GLN A 383 -14.35 8.40 1.25
C GLN A 383 -13.56 8.27 -0.06
N CYS A 384 -12.23 8.43 -0.02
CA CYS A 384 -11.34 8.32 -1.18
C CYS A 384 -11.18 6.86 -1.64
N PHE A 385 -11.10 5.93 -0.67
CA PHE A 385 -10.78 4.52 -0.86
C PHE A 385 -11.81 3.62 -0.14
N PRO A 386 -13.11 3.63 -0.51
CA PRO A 386 -14.16 2.97 0.26
C PRO A 386 -14.18 1.44 0.14
N GLY A 387 -13.49 0.87 -0.84
CA GLY A 387 -13.29 -0.57 -0.93
C GLY A 387 -12.25 -1.10 0.07
N SER A 388 -11.42 -0.21 0.64
CA SER A 388 -10.28 -0.60 1.46
C SER A 388 -10.62 -0.80 2.93
N ALA A 389 -9.97 -1.79 3.55
CA ALA A 389 -9.75 -1.78 4.98
C ALA A 389 -8.81 -0.64 5.37
N VAL A 390 -9.24 0.28 6.24
CA VAL A 390 -8.38 1.36 6.73
C VAL A 390 -7.76 0.94 8.06
N VAL A 391 -6.45 1.15 8.22
CA VAL A 391 -5.74 0.84 9.46
C VAL A 391 -4.85 1.99 9.90
N VAL A 392 -4.99 2.41 11.15
CA VAL A 392 -4.06 3.33 11.81
C VAL A 392 -2.89 2.54 12.37
N MET A 393 -1.72 2.69 11.76
CA MET A 393 -0.46 2.16 12.29
C MET A 393 0.12 3.19 13.25
N SER A 394 0.17 2.87 14.54
CA SER A 394 0.54 3.84 15.58
C SER A 394 1.96 4.37 15.43
N VAL A 395 2.28 5.44 16.15
CA VAL A 395 3.67 5.81 16.43
C VAL A 395 4.42 4.65 17.09
N GLY A 396 5.70 4.48 16.74
CA GLY A 396 6.63 3.60 17.44
C GLY A 396 7.14 4.21 18.74
N ASP A 397 8.04 3.49 19.44
CA ASP A 397 8.75 4.07 20.58
C ASP A 397 9.74 5.17 20.13
N ARG A 398 9.88 6.20 20.96
CA ARG A 398 10.79 7.32 20.77
C ARG A 398 11.33 7.70 22.13
N SER A 399 12.64 7.89 22.26
CA SER A 399 13.24 8.19 23.57
C SER A 399 13.55 9.67 23.74
N THR A 400 13.60 10.08 25.01
CA THR A 400 14.22 11.33 25.46
C THR A 400 15.31 11.00 26.49
N MET A 401 16.28 11.91 26.65
CA MET A 401 17.35 11.74 27.63
C MET A 401 16.90 12.20 29.01
N GLN A 402 16.86 11.29 29.98
CA GLN A 402 16.61 11.58 31.39
C GLN A 402 17.78 11.08 32.22
N ASN A 403 18.42 11.98 32.98
CA ASN A 403 19.57 11.67 33.84
C ASN A 403 20.69 10.88 33.13
N GLY A 404 20.96 11.22 31.86
CA GLY A 404 21.98 10.56 31.03
C GLY A 404 21.58 9.20 30.43
N THR A 405 20.35 8.75 30.64
CA THR A 405 19.80 7.50 30.09
C THR A 405 18.69 7.81 29.08
N ALA A 406 18.68 7.11 27.94
CA ALA A 406 17.57 7.18 26.99
C ALA A 406 16.38 6.36 27.50
N VAL A 407 15.21 6.98 27.63
CA VAL A 407 13.96 6.35 28.09
C VAL A 407 12.80 6.75 27.19
N THR A 408 11.76 5.90 27.06
CA THR A 408 10.52 6.23 26.34
C THR A 408 10.00 7.60 26.75
N MET A 409 9.82 8.48 25.77
CA MET A 409 9.28 9.82 25.95
C MET A 409 7.80 9.70 26.40
N PRO A 410 7.38 10.34 27.52
CA PRO A 410 6.01 10.19 28.05
C PRO A 410 4.90 10.47 27.04
N ALA A 411 5.12 11.45 26.15
CA ALA A 411 4.23 11.79 25.05
C ALA A 411 3.88 10.62 24.12
N VAL A 412 4.73 9.58 23.98
CA VAL A 412 4.46 8.38 23.15
C VAL A 412 3.17 7.69 23.59
N LYS A 413 2.98 7.51 24.90
CA LYS A 413 1.79 6.81 25.43
C LYS A 413 0.52 7.64 25.28
N ALA A 414 0.65 8.97 25.34
CA ALA A 414 -0.46 9.89 25.09
C ALA A 414 -0.87 9.90 23.60
N MET A 415 0.11 9.94 22.68
CA MET A 415 -0.14 9.87 21.24
C MET A 415 -0.74 8.52 20.86
N LEU A 416 -0.19 7.40 21.36
CA LEU A 416 -0.71 6.05 21.13
C LEU A 416 -2.21 5.95 21.43
N LYS A 417 -2.60 6.33 22.65
CA LYS A 417 -4.01 6.35 23.08
C LYS A 417 -4.88 7.30 22.26
N THR A 418 -4.31 8.36 21.70
CA THR A 418 -5.03 9.32 20.86
C THR A 418 -5.28 8.74 19.47
N GLN A 419 -4.32 8.00 18.91
CA GLN A 419 -4.47 7.31 17.64
C GLN A 419 -5.45 6.13 17.73
N GLU A 420 -5.38 5.36 18.81
CA GLU A 420 -6.32 4.28 19.13
C GLU A 420 -7.76 4.79 19.21
N ARG A 421 -8.00 5.86 19.99
CA ARG A 421 -9.32 6.52 20.06
C ARG A 421 -9.82 7.06 18.74
N ALA A 422 -8.95 7.60 17.89
CA ALA A 422 -9.36 8.08 16.57
C ALA A 422 -9.74 6.91 15.64
N ALA A 423 -9.10 5.75 15.78
CA ALA A 423 -9.46 4.53 15.06
C ALA A 423 -10.81 3.96 15.55
N GLU A 424 -11.00 3.90 16.86
CA GLU A 424 -12.25 3.53 17.54
C GLU A 424 -13.41 4.44 17.11
N GLU A 425 -13.24 5.77 17.19
CA GLU A 425 -14.24 6.78 16.81
C GLU A 425 -14.63 6.71 15.31
N CYS A 426 -13.73 6.22 14.44
CA CYS A 426 -13.99 6.07 13.01
C CYS A 426 -14.43 4.66 12.58
N GLY A 427 -14.42 3.68 13.49
CA GLY A 427 -14.64 2.27 13.19
C GLY A 427 -13.69 1.74 12.12
N VAL A 428 -12.38 1.80 12.38
CA VAL A 428 -11.31 1.32 11.50
C VAL A 428 -10.28 0.49 12.29
N GLY A 429 -9.41 -0.26 11.61
CA GLY A 429 -8.40 -1.06 12.29
C GLY A 429 -7.32 -0.22 12.97
N PHE A 430 -6.72 -0.75 14.04
CA PHE A 430 -5.60 -0.14 14.76
C PHE A 430 -4.49 -1.16 15.01
N TRP A 431 -3.23 -0.78 14.70
CA TRP A 431 -2.06 -1.61 14.97
C TRP A 431 -1.04 -0.89 15.87
N ASN A 432 -0.68 -1.53 16.97
CA ASN A 432 0.19 -0.97 18.01
C ASN A 432 1.68 -1.18 17.67
N THR A 433 2.22 -0.34 16.78
CA THR A 433 3.65 -0.33 16.41
C THR A 433 4.57 -0.21 17.63
N TYR A 434 4.16 0.57 18.64
CA TYR A 434 4.93 0.74 19.88
C TYR A 434 5.11 -0.60 20.61
N GLU A 435 4.05 -1.38 20.76
CA GLU A 435 4.11 -2.72 21.34
C GLU A 435 4.85 -3.71 20.45
N ALA A 436 4.67 -3.65 19.13
CA ALA A 436 5.39 -4.51 18.18
C ALA A 436 6.92 -4.29 18.23
N MET A 437 7.38 -3.08 18.52
CA MET A 437 8.80 -2.78 18.80
C MET A 437 9.30 -3.36 20.14
N GLY A 438 8.41 -3.83 21.02
CA GLY A 438 8.72 -4.30 22.37
C GLY A 438 8.38 -3.28 23.47
N GLY A 439 7.58 -2.26 23.16
CA GLY A 439 7.00 -1.33 24.11
C GLY A 439 8.02 -0.42 24.81
N ASN A 440 7.93 -0.36 26.14
CA ASN A 440 8.64 0.62 26.96
C ASN A 440 10.17 0.40 26.94
N ASN A 441 10.91 1.46 26.59
CA ASN A 441 12.35 1.44 26.34
C ASN A 441 12.74 0.39 25.29
N SER A 442 11.99 0.31 24.19
CA SER A 442 12.37 -0.49 23.01
C SER A 442 13.31 0.28 22.09
N MET A 443 13.09 1.59 21.90
CA MET A 443 13.94 2.42 21.04
C MET A 443 15.42 2.43 21.46
N PRO A 444 15.81 2.48 22.76
CA PRO A 444 17.22 2.33 23.15
C PRO A 444 17.82 0.99 22.71
N LYS A 445 17.06 -0.11 22.80
CA LYS A 445 17.46 -1.45 22.32
C LYS A 445 17.61 -1.48 20.80
N PHE A 446 16.80 -0.72 20.06
CA PHE A 446 16.96 -0.55 18.61
C PHE A 446 18.27 0.20 18.30
N VAL A 447 18.61 1.26 19.04
CA VAL A 447 19.88 1.99 18.85
C VAL A 447 21.09 1.10 19.19
N GLU A 448 21.02 0.34 20.28
CA GLU A 448 22.04 -0.67 20.67
C GLU A 448 22.28 -1.72 19.58
N ARG A 449 21.22 -2.15 18.88
CA ARG A 449 21.28 -3.10 17.75
C ARG A 449 21.61 -2.46 16.40
N HIS A 450 21.81 -1.13 16.36
CA HIS A 450 21.97 -0.35 15.11
C HIS A 450 20.76 -0.45 14.16
N TRP A 451 19.57 -0.68 14.72
CA TRP A 451 18.28 -0.68 14.03
C TRP A 451 17.64 0.71 13.98
N ALA A 452 18.09 1.63 14.84
CA ALA A 452 17.71 3.04 14.86
C ALA A 452 18.92 3.96 15.02
N ALA A 453 18.76 5.22 14.62
CA ALA A 453 19.76 6.26 14.72
C ALA A 453 19.97 6.71 16.18
N LYS A 454 21.16 7.25 16.49
CA LYS A 454 21.53 7.75 17.83
C LYS A 454 20.74 9.00 18.30
N ASP A 455 19.77 9.45 17.51
CA ASP A 455 18.76 10.45 17.91
C ASP A 455 17.55 9.82 18.62
N TYR A 456 17.53 8.48 18.76
CA TYR A 456 16.46 7.70 19.40
C TYR A 456 15.06 8.05 18.86
N THR A 457 14.98 8.37 17.57
CA THR A 457 13.76 8.78 16.88
C THR A 457 13.64 8.07 15.52
N HIS A 458 14.66 8.13 14.67
CA HIS A 458 14.59 7.58 13.32
C HIS A 458 15.05 6.11 13.28
N ILE A 459 14.24 5.24 12.69
CA ILE A 459 14.62 3.85 12.39
C ILE A 459 15.40 3.77 11.07
N GLY A 460 16.30 2.79 10.96
CA GLY A 460 16.92 2.40 9.69
C GLY A 460 16.30 1.12 9.13
N TYR A 461 16.71 0.72 7.93
CA TYR A 461 16.22 -0.50 7.27
C TYR A 461 16.20 -1.77 8.16
N PRO A 462 17.20 -2.07 9.03
CA PRO A 462 17.12 -3.23 9.92
C PRO A 462 16.00 -3.15 10.96
N GLY A 463 15.68 -1.95 11.45
CA GLY A 463 14.56 -1.72 12.38
C GLY A 463 13.21 -1.75 11.66
N GLY A 464 13.14 -1.16 10.46
CA GLY A 464 11.95 -1.22 9.62
C GLY A 464 11.60 -2.65 9.18
N LYS A 465 12.62 -3.46 8.87
CA LYS A 465 12.50 -4.91 8.66
C LYS A 465 11.87 -5.62 9.85
N TYR A 466 12.38 -5.40 11.06
CA TYR A 466 11.83 -6.05 12.26
C TYR A 466 10.35 -5.68 12.51
N ILE A 467 9.98 -4.41 12.28
CA ILE A 467 8.58 -3.95 12.38
C ILE A 467 7.71 -4.62 11.31
N ALA A 468 8.19 -4.71 10.06
CA ALA A 468 7.51 -5.41 8.99
C ALA A 468 7.32 -6.90 9.26
N GLU A 469 8.33 -7.58 9.83
CA GLU A 469 8.23 -8.98 10.28
C GLU A 469 7.14 -9.15 11.35
N GLN A 470 6.99 -8.23 12.31
CA GLN A 470 5.90 -8.32 13.30
C GLN A 470 4.52 -8.13 12.66
N PHE A 471 4.39 -7.18 11.74
CA PHE A 471 3.14 -6.92 11.02
C PHE A 471 2.73 -8.14 10.18
N VAL A 472 3.64 -8.65 9.33
CA VAL A 472 3.36 -9.80 8.46
C VAL A 472 3.15 -11.10 9.26
N LYS A 473 3.83 -11.28 10.39
CA LYS A 473 3.55 -12.40 11.32
C LYS A 473 2.09 -12.43 11.76
N PHE A 474 1.51 -11.28 12.09
CA PHE A 474 0.08 -11.19 12.42
C PHE A 474 -0.80 -11.43 11.19
N ILE A 475 -0.54 -10.77 10.06
CA ILE A 475 -1.33 -10.97 8.82
C ILE A 475 -1.41 -12.45 8.43
N ASN A 476 -0.27 -13.16 8.45
CA ASN A 476 -0.24 -14.58 8.11
C ASN A 476 -1.03 -15.45 9.10
N ALA A 477 -0.98 -15.15 10.39
CA ALA A 477 -1.76 -15.86 11.40
C ALA A 477 -3.27 -15.56 11.28
N ALA A 478 -3.64 -14.33 10.90
CA ALA A 478 -5.03 -13.95 10.65
C ALA A 478 -5.61 -14.66 9.42
N VAL A 479 -4.86 -14.71 8.31
CA VAL A 479 -5.24 -15.42 7.09
C VAL A 479 -5.35 -16.93 7.31
N GLU A 480 -4.43 -17.54 8.07
CA GLU A 480 -4.54 -18.96 8.38
C GLU A 480 -5.76 -19.25 9.26
N ASN A 481 -6.08 -18.37 10.22
CA ASN A 481 -7.28 -18.54 11.04
C ASN A 481 -8.59 -18.39 10.23
N VAL A 482 -8.65 -17.51 9.22
CA VAL A 482 -9.77 -17.48 8.26
C VAL A 482 -9.92 -18.84 7.57
N ARG A 483 -8.83 -19.40 7.04
CA ARG A 483 -8.83 -20.72 6.37
C ARG A 483 -9.28 -21.85 7.31
N GLU A 484 -8.84 -21.84 8.56
CA GLU A 484 -9.28 -22.81 9.58
C GLU A 484 -10.78 -22.69 9.88
N GLN A 485 -11.27 -21.47 10.09
CA GLN A 485 -12.68 -21.18 10.38
C GLN A 485 -13.59 -21.62 9.22
N ASP A 486 -13.24 -21.26 7.98
CA ASP A 486 -14.04 -21.61 6.80
C ASP A 486 -14.00 -23.12 6.52
N ALA A 487 -12.85 -23.78 6.72
CA ALA A 487 -12.76 -25.23 6.67
C ALA A 487 -13.60 -25.91 7.77
N GLU A 488 -13.73 -25.32 8.96
CA GLU A 488 -14.65 -25.81 9.99
C GLU A 488 -16.12 -25.60 9.61
N LYS A 489 -16.51 -24.41 9.14
CA LYS A 489 -17.86 -24.12 8.63
C LYS A 489 -18.26 -25.10 7.53
N ALA A 490 -17.37 -25.38 6.57
CA ALA A 490 -17.59 -26.36 5.51
C ALA A 490 -17.82 -27.79 6.06
N ARG A 491 -17.01 -28.24 7.03
CA ARG A 491 -17.18 -29.55 7.68
C ARG A 491 -18.49 -29.65 8.44
N ARG A 492 -18.89 -28.61 9.19
CA ARG A 492 -20.17 -28.54 9.91
C ARG A 492 -21.35 -28.58 8.95
N ALA A 493 -21.30 -27.83 7.85
CA ALA A 493 -22.33 -27.82 6.82
C ALA A 493 -22.48 -29.19 6.12
N GLU A 494 -21.37 -29.90 5.86
CA GLU A 494 -21.43 -31.26 5.31
C GLU A 494 -22.02 -32.26 6.32
N GLN A 495 -21.66 -32.16 7.62
CA GLN A 495 -22.25 -33.01 8.65
C GLN A 495 -23.76 -32.82 8.74
N LEU A 496 -24.25 -31.58 8.78
CA LEU A 496 -25.68 -31.27 8.82
C LEU A 496 -26.42 -31.83 7.59
N ARG A 497 -25.85 -31.71 6.39
CA ARG A 497 -26.42 -32.33 5.17
C ARG A 497 -26.53 -33.85 5.29
N ARG A 498 -25.48 -34.53 5.77
CA ARG A 498 -25.48 -35.99 6.00
C ARG A 498 -26.50 -36.41 7.07
N GLU A 499 -26.72 -35.60 8.10
CA GLU A 499 -27.73 -35.85 9.13
C GLU A 499 -29.16 -35.64 8.61
N GLU A 500 -29.40 -34.61 7.78
CA GLU A 500 -30.66 -34.44 7.08
C GLU A 500 -30.97 -35.58 6.11
N GLU A 501 -29.98 -36.02 5.32
CA GLU A 501 -30.14 -37.15 4.40
C GLU A 501 -30.51 -38.43 5.15
N LYS A 502 -29.83 -38.72 6.28
CA LYS A 502 -30.20 -39.82 7.18
C LYS A 502 -31.61 -39.67 7.72
N ARG A 503 -32.04 -38.46 8.14
CA ARG A 503 -33.39 -38.20 8.64
C ARG A 503 -34.45 -38.39 7.55
N ARG A 504 -34.18 -37.95 6.32
CA ARG A 504 -35.04 -38.14 5.14
C ARG A 504 -35.16 -39.63 4.78
N ALA A 505 -34.05 -40.37 4.75
CA ALA A 505 -34.03 -41.82 4.49
C ALA A 505 -34.81 -42.60 5.57
N ALA A 506 -34.60 -42.30 6.86
CA ALA A 506 -35.35 -42.90 7.96
C ALA A 506 -36.85 -42.60 7.89
N THR A 507 -37.24 -41.40 7.44
CA THR A 507 -38.65 -41.01 7.26
C THR A 507 -39.32 -41.77 6.10
N LEU A 508 -38.57 -42.04 5.03
CA LEU A 508 -39.04 -42.86 3.91
C LEU A 508 -39.24 -44.33 4.33
N LEU A 509 -38.25 -44.92 5.01
CA LEU A 509 -38.33 -46.29 5.54
C LEU A 509 -39.46 -46.44 6.57
N GLY A 510 -39.65 -45.46 7.45
CA GLY A 510 -40.70 -45.45 8.47
C GLY A 510 -42.13 -45.27 7.92
N ARG A 511 -42.31 -44.88 6.65
CA ARG A 511 -43.63 -44.66 6.02
C ARG A 511 -44.22 -45.89 5.34
N GLY A 512 -43.57 -47.06 5.41
CA GLY A 512 -44.18 -48.33 5.03
C GLY A 512 -44.46 -48.49 3.54
N THR A 513 -43.66 -47.88 2.66
CA THR A 513 -43.62 -48.30 1.25
C THR A 513 -42.94 -49.66 1.16
N LEU A 514 -43.68 -50.67 0.71
CA LEU A 514 -43.10 -51.94 0.25
C LEU A 514 -42.01 -51.62 -0.79
N LEU A 515 -40.76 -51.97 -0.45
CA LEU A 515 -39.61 -51.74 -1.31
C LEU A 515 -39.62 -52.77 -2.45
N ASP A 516 -39.56 -52.28 -3.68
CA ASP A 516 -39.22 -53.09 -4.85
C ASP A 516 -37.71 -53.38 -4.85
N ASP A 517 -37.32 -54.60 -5.24
CA ASP A 517 -35.98 -55.16 -4.97
C ASP A 517 -34.84 -54.29 -5.55
N SER A 518 -35.10 -53.57 -6.64
CA SER A 518 -34.12 -52.67 -7.29
C SER A 518 -33.62 -51.50 -6.43
N LEU A 519 -34.33 -51.13 -5.35
CA LEU A 519 -33.92 -50.06 -4.45
C LEU A 519 -33.06 -50.57 -3.28
N SER A 520 -33.22 -51.83 -2.87
CA SER A 520 -32.45 -52.45 -1.78
C SER A 520 -30.96 -52.55 -2.12
N ASP A 521 -30.62 -52.89 -3.36
CA ASP A 521 -29.22 -52.99 -3.78
C ASP A 521 -28.51 -51.63 -3.79
N ARG A 522 -29.20 -50.55 -4.18
CA ARG A 522 -28.66 -49.18 -4.10
C ARG A 522 -28.46 -48.70 -2.66
N LEU A 523 -29.32 -49.12 -1.73
CA LEU A 523 -29.18 -48.78 -0.31
C LEU A 523 -27.99 -49.52 0.34
N ARG A 524 -27.72 -50.77 -0.05
CA ARG A 524 -26.55 -51.53 0.42
C ARG A 524 -25.21 -50.88 0.04
N GLU A 525 -25.14 -50.31 -1.16
CA GLU A 525 -23.94 -49.63 -1.68
C GLU A 525 -23.64 -48.33 -0.90
N VAL A 526 -24.68 -47.59 -0.48
CA VAL A 526 -24.56 -46.36 0.32
C VAL A 526 -24.35 -46.64 1.82
N SER A 527 -24.85 -47.76 2.35
CA SER A 527 -24.82 -48.06 3.79
C SER A 527 -23.59 -48.84 4.28
N GLY A 528 -22.59 -49.10 3.42
CA GLY A 528 -21.38 -49.82 3.80
C GLY A 528 -21.61 -51.23 4.37
N GLY A 529 -22.68 -51.91 3.96
CA GLY A 529 -22.96 -53.30 4.33
C GLY A 529 -23.53 -53.55 5.76
N ALA A 530 -23.86 -52.50 6.53
CA ALA A 530 -24.19 -52.64 7.96
C ALA A 530 -25.57 -53.24 8.32
N PHE A 531 -26.42 -53.64 7.35
CA PHE A 531 -27.76 -54.20 7.63
C PHE A 531 -28.02 -55.52 6.91
N SER A 532 -28.33 -56.55 7.70
CA SER A 532 -28.89 -57.82 7.26
C SER A 532 -30.35 -57.91 7.72
N PHE A 533 -31.28 -58.02 6.78
CA PHE A 533 -32.69 -58.30 7.08
C PHE A 533 -32.89 -59.81 7.03
N GLY A 534 -33.19 -60.42 8.18
CA GLY A 534 -33.52 -61.84 8.27
C GLY A 534 -34.97 -62.10 7.87
N THR A 535 -35.18 -63.03 6.95
CA THR A 535 -36.50 -63.60 6.65
C THR A 535 -36.89 -64.60 7.74
N ALA A 536 -38.07 -64.44 8.32
CA ALA A 536 -38.60 -65.35 9.34
C ALA A 536 -39.41 -66.47 8.68
N ASP A 537 -38.93 -67.70 8.82
CA ASP A 537 -39.72 -68.94 8.84
C ASP A 537 -39.18 -69.78 10.00
N GLY A 538 -40.06 -70.44 10.73
CA GLY A 538 -39.68 -71.17 11.95
C GLY A 538 -40.12 -72.61 11.94
N GLU A 539 -39.34 -73.47 12.60
CA GLU A 539 -39.84 -74.63 13.35
C GLU A 539 -38.78 -75.11 14.37
N SER A 540 -39.21 -76.03 15.25
CA SER A 540 -38.53 -76.59 16.43
C SER A 540 -37.17 -77.28 16.14
N ASP A 541 -36.21 -77.45 17.07
CA ASP A 541 -36.26 -78.23 18.31
C ASP A 541 -34.95 -78.14 19.16
N VAL A 542 -35.11 -78.27 20.49
CA VAL A 542 -34.35 -79.08 21.50
C VAL A 542 -32.79 -79.22 21.50
N GLU A 543 -32.21 -79.03 22.70
CA GLU A 543 -30.93 -79.55 23.30
C GLU A 543 -29.51 -79.01 22.92
N ALA A 544 -29.00 -78.10 23.80
CA ALA A 544 -27.97 -78.35 24.85
C ALA A 544 -26.42 -78.46 24.59
N VAL A 545 -25.69 -78.01 25.63
CA VAL A 545 -24.32 -78.40 26.13
C VAL A 545 -23.08 -77.53 25.78
N ALA A 546 -22.24 -77.27 26.83
CA ALA A 546 -20.85 -76.74 26.91
C ALA A 546 -20.61 -75.24 26.55
N SER A 547 -19.98 -74.37 27.37
CA SER A 547 -18.69 -74.41 28.13
C SER A 547 -17.45 -74.41 27.21
N ASP A 548 -16.37 -73.65 27.41
CA ASP A 548 -15.86 -72.68 28.42
C ASP A 548 -15.25 -71.47 27.65
N GLY A 549 -14.74 -70.37 28.20
CA GLY A 549 -14.60 -69.90 29.58
C GLY A 549 -13.85 -68.55 29.61
N ALA A 550 -13.96 -67.85 30.75
CA ALA A 550 -12.93 -67.07 31.47
C ALA A 550 -11.77 -66.41 30.69
N GLU A 551 -11.30 -65.20 30.99
CA GLU A 551 -11.70 -64.07 31.84
C GLU A 551 -10.52 -63.07 31.72
N GLU A 552 -10.79 -61.80 31.97
CA GLU A 552 -9.80 -60.71 32.14
C GLU A 552 -8.90 -60.96 33.40
N PRO A 553 -7.75 -60.25 33.64
CA PRO A 553 -7.88 -58.90 34.19
C PRO A 553 -6.72 -57.88 33.96
N ILE A 554 -6.96 -56.71 34.55
CA ILE A 554 -6.31 -55.40 34.46
C ILE A 554 -5.18 -55.20 35.52
N MET A 555 -4.40 -54.12 35.38
CA MET A 555 -3.41 -53.50 36.30
C MET A 555 -1.95 -54.00 36.20
N GLY A 556 -0.91 -53.17 36.40
CA GLY A 556 -0.86 -51.71 36.58
C GLY A 556 0.43 -51.19 37.25
N ALA A 557 0.77 -49.92 36.99
CA ALA A 557 1.62 -49.00 37.77
C ALA A 557 3.18 -49.14 37.90
N SER A 558 3.84 -48.01 37.60
CA SER A 558 4.97 -47.37 38.33
C SER A 558 6.43 -47.86 38.23
N GLY A 559 7.39 -46.92 38.20
CA GLY A 559 8.79 -47.17 38.62
C GLY A 559 9.93 -46.39 37.92
N LEU A 560 10.20 -45.16 38.38
CA LEU A 560 11.51 -44.47 38.58
C LEU A 560 12.81 -44.95 37.90
N GLY A 561 13.68 -44.01 37.47
CA GLY A 561 15.14 -44.24 37.34
C GLY A 561 15.89 -43.21 36.46
N ASP A 562 16.86 -42.49 37.04
CA ASP A 562 17.67 -41.44 36.38
C ASP A 562 18.96 -41.95 35.67
N ASP A 563 19.51 -41.05 34.84
CA ASP A 563 20.93 -40.58 34.85
C ASP A 563 21.89 -40.89 33.67
N ALA A 564 22.73 -39.90 33.37
CA ALA A 564 23.87 -39.80 32.42
C ALA A 564 23.61 -40.06 30.89
N GLY A 565 24.26 -39.40 29.93
CA GLY A 565 25.26 -38.31 29.98
C GLY A 565 26.51 -38.57 29.11
N THR A 566 26.57 -38.06 27.87
CA THR A 566 27.77 -37.82 27.00
C THR A 566 27.29 -37.33 25.61
N GLU A 567 27.60 -36.11 25.17
CA GLU A 567 28.77 -35.63 24.40
C GLU A 567 28.62 -35.64 22.86
N PHE A 568 28.82 -34.44 22.29
CA PHE A 568 29.39 -34.08 20.97
C PHE A 568 29.41 -35.12 19.82
N SER A 569 28.89 -34.70 18.65
CA SER A 569 29.76 -34.28 17.53
C SER A 569 29.02 -33.63 16.36
N VAL A 570 29.66 -32.59 15.81
CA VAL A 570 29.35 -31.96 14.51
C VAL A 570 30.16 -32.68 13.42
N PRO A 571 29.69 -32.71 12.15
CA PRO A 571 30.61 -32.70 11.02
C PRO A 571 30.38 -31.52 10.07
N THR A 572 31.47 -30.83 9.74
CA THR A 572 31.57 -29.80 8.70
C THR A 572 32.43 -30.31 7.53
N ALA A 573 32.11 -29.83 6.31
CA ALA A 573 32.89 -30.01 5.07
C ALA A 573 32.98 -31.47 4.53
N ASP A 574 33.32 -31.72 3.26
CA ASP A 574 33.89 -30.84 2.23
C ASP A 574 33.50 -31.24 0.77
N ALA A 575 33.89 -30.38 -0.17
CA ALA A 575 33.86 -30.39 -1.63
C ALA A 575 33.69 -31.71 -2.44
N GLY A 576 32.76 -31.63 -3.42
CA GLY A 576 33.14 -31.53 -4.84
C GLY A 576 33.34 -32.81 -5.68
N ALA A 577 32.56 -32.93 -6.78
CA ALA A 577 33.06 -33.36 -8.11
C ALA A 577 32.00 -33.17 -9.22
N VAL A 578 32.44 -32.65 -10.37
CA VAL A 578 31.67 -32.55 -11.62
C VAL A 578 31.71 -33.88 -12.40
N ARG A 579 30.62 -34.28 -13.07
CA ARG A 579 30.68 -35.11 -14.29
C ARG A 579 29.46 -34.96 -15.21
N ASN A 580 29.72 -35.02 -16.52
CA ASN A 580 28.78 -34.79 -17.63
C ASN A 580 28.20 -36.08 -18.23
N GLY A 581 27.00 -35.95 -18.83
CA GLY A 581 26.45 -36.86 -19.87
C GLY A 581 25.74 -38.13 -19.35
N SER A 582 24.73 -38.70 -20.03
CA SER A 582 24.07 -38.29 -21.28
C SER A 582 22.78 -39.10 -21.57
N ALA A 583 21.70 -38.40 -21.94
CA ALA A 583 20.74 -38.67 -23.04
C ALA A 583 19.85 -39.96 -23.14
N ALA A 584 18.53 -39.74 -22.97
CA ALA A 584 17.36 -40.25 -23.75
C ALA A 584 17.11 -41.78 -23.93
N PRO A 585 15.94 -42.25 -24.45
CA PRO A 585 14.63 -41.61 -24.78
C PRO A 585 13.47 -42.14 -23.89
N GLY A 586 12.17 -41.82 -24.00
CA GLY A 586 11.41 -40.92 -24.88
C GLY A 586 10.17 -41.60 -25.52
N VAL A 587 8.93 -41.26 -25.08
CA VAL A 587 7.65 -41.57 -25.77
C VAL A 587 6.68 -40.39 -25.61
N ARG A 588 6.01 -40.00 -26.71
CA ARG A 588 4.98 -38.94 -26.80
C ARG A 588 3.57 -39.53 -26.90
N LYS A 589 2.53 -38.71 -26.66
CA LYS A 589 1.44 -38.37 -27.61
C LYS A 589 0.67 -37.13 -27.11
N GLU A 590 0.65 -36.02 -27.86
CA GLU A 590 -0.41 -35.59 -28.82
C GLU A 590 -1.73 -35.18 -28.13
N GLY A 591 -2.33 -33.99 -28.29
CA GLY A 591 -1.95 -32.77 -29.03
C GLY A 591 -3.07 -32.25 -29.95
N MET A 592 -3.64 -31.06 -29.66
CA MET A 592 -4.49 -30.24 -30.55
C MET A 592 -4.41 -28.74 -30.16
N PRO A 593 -4.71 -27.78 -31.07
CA PRO A 593 -4.13 -26.43 -31.00
C PRO A 593 -5.04 -25.35 -30.37
N PHE A 594 -4.40 -24.30 -29.85
CA PHE A 594 -5.05 -23.04 -29.51
C PHE A 594 -4.96 -22.06 -30.69
N VAL A 595 -6.03 -21.31 -30.96
CA VAL A 595 -6.18 -20.43 -32.15
C VAL A 595 -6.24 -18.97 -31.71
N SER A 596 -5.37 -18.13 -32.26
CA SER A 596 -5.47 -16.67 -32.13
C SER A 596 -6.65 -16.10 -32.92
N PRO A 597 -7.21 -14.97 -32.45
CA PRO A 597 -7.66 -13.95 -33.38
C PRO A 597 -7.08 -12.57 -33.04
N ASP A 598 -6.34 -11.99 -33.99
CA ASP A 598 -6.30 -10.53 -34.12
C ASP A 598 -7.71 -10.05 -34.52
N GLY A 599 -8.21 -8.99 -33.86
CA GLY A 599 -9.59 -8.55 -34.01
C GLY A 599 -9.78 -7.09 -33.62
N ASN A 600 -9.37 -6.18 -34.50
CA ASN A 600 -9.64 -4.74 -34.35
C ASN A 600 -11.14 -4.46 -34.46
N SER A 601 -11.79 -4.04 -33.37
CA SER A 601 -13.15 -3.47 -33.43
C SER A 601 -13.35 -2.34 -32.42
N ASN A 602 -13.40 -1.12 -32.95
CA ASN A 602 -13.91 0.05 -32.26
C ASN A 602 -15.41 -0.10 -31.95
N SER A 603 -15.84 0.60 -30.89
CA SER A 603 -17.18 1.17 -30.68
C SER A 603 -18.36 0.34 -30.10
N GLN A 604 -19.02 1.01 -29.13
CA GLN A 604 -20.43 0.95 -28.71
C GLN A 604 -20.91 -0.17 -27.73
N PRO A 605 -22.05 0.05 -27.01
CA PRO A 605 -22.83 1.29 -26.82
C PRO A 605 -23.12 1.68 -25.35
N VAL A 606 -23.60 2.92 -25.18
CA VAL A 606 -24.29 3.39 -23.98
C VAL A 606 -25.60 2.62 -23.78
N SER A 607 -25.86 2.14 -22.56
CA SER A 607 -27.14 1.55 -22.16
C SER A 607 -28.13 2.63 -21.73
N ALA A 608 -29.29 2.70 -22.41
CA ALA A 608 -30.40 3.57 -22.03
C ALA A 608 -31.75 2.84 -22.17
N ALA A 609 -32.36 2.49 -21.04
CA ALA A 609 -33.80 2.25 -20.80
C ALA A 609 -33.94 1.95 -19.28
N ARG A 610 -35.02 2.28 -18.58
CA ARG A 610 -36.42 2.37 -19.03
C ARG A 610 -37.23 3.26 -18.09
N VAL A 611 -37.83 4.33 -18.60
CA VAL A 611 -38.81 5.13 -17.84
C VAL A 611 -40.20 4.48 -17.94
N GLN A 612 -40.87 4.26 -16.80
CA GLN A 612 -42.31 4.02 -16.75
C GLN A 612 -43.04 5.36 -16.54
N GLY A 613 -44.22 5.51 -17.14
CA GLY A 613 -44.92 6.80 -17.26
C GLY A 613 -46.10 7.00 -16.32
N GLY A 614 -46.65 8.22 -16.37
CA GLY A 614 -47.68 8.78 -15.49
C GLY A 614 -47.12 10.02 -14.78
N GLU A 615 -47.73 11.21 -14.82
CA GLU A 615 -48.98 11.68 -15.44
C GLU A 615 -48.81 13.13 -15.97
N ILE A 616 -49.77 13.63 -16.76
CA ILE A 616 -49.84 15.02 -17.25
C ILE A 616 -50.95 15.74 -16.47
N PRO A 617 -50.75 17.00 -16.03
CA PRO A 617 -51.56 18.09 -16.62
C PRO A 617 -50.77 19.34 -17.04
N ASP A 618 -51.11 19.82 -18.24
CA ASP A 618 -51.15 21.21 -18.75
C ASP A 618 -50.40 22.36 -18.04
N ALA A 619 -49.66 23.13 -18.84
CA ALA A 619 -50.12 24.47 -19.28
C ALA A 619 -49.21 25.11 -20.35
N GLY A 620 -49.82 25.72 -21.38
CA GLY A 620 -49.28 26.82 -22.21
C GLY A 620 -47.89 26.66 -22.87
N GLY A 621 -47.71 26.56 -24.18
CA GLY A 621 -48.50 27.15 -25.26
C GLY A 621 -47.85 28.45 -25.76
N ASN A 622 -46.94 28.33 -26.73
CA ASN A 622 -46.95 29.12 -27.97
C ASN A 622 -45.79 28.72 -28.89
N ALA A 623 -46.13 28.27 -30.09
CA ALA A 623 -45.20 28.17 -31.20
C ALA A 623 -45.24 29.48 -32.02
N VAL A 624 -44.06 29.96 -32.45
CA VAL A 624 -43.91 30.61 -33.75
C VAL A 624 -42.62 30.09 -34.39
N SER A 625 -42.66 29.85 -35.69
CA SER A 625 -41.63 29.20 -36.51
C SER A 625 -41.04 30.18 -37.54
N LEU A 626 -40.12 29.68 -38.38
CA LEU A 626 -39.60 30.29 -39.63
C LEU A 626 -38.59 31.45 -39.42
N ALA A 627 -37.59 31.69 -40.28
CA ALA A 627 -37.03 30.99 -41.45
C ALA A 627 -35.59 31.54 -41.68
N ALA A 628 -34.57 30.73 -42.00
CA ALA A 628 -34.07 30.33 -43.33
C ALA A 628 -33.37 31.43 -44.18
N GLY A 629 -32.23 31.06 -44.81
CA GLY A 629 -31.33 31.92 -45.63
C GLY A 629 -30.07 32.34 -44.86
N GLY A 630 -28.82 32.16 -45.31
CA GLY A 630 -28.30 32.02 -46.69
C GLY A 630 -28.16 33.40 -47.34
N GLU A 631 -27.06 33.82 -47.98
CA GLU A 631 -25.79 33.17 -48.34
C GLU A 631 -24.79 34.28 -48.83
N THR A 632 -23.52 33.96 -49.12
CA THR A 632 -22.51 34.81 -49.85
C THR A 632 -21.98 36.12 -49.20
N ALA A 633 -20.94 36.81 -49.73
CA ALA A 633 -19.55 36.39 -50.06
C ALA A 633 -18.66 37.62 -50.44
N ALA A 634 -17.42 37.66 -49.93
CA ALA A 634 -16.18 38.23 -50.53
C ALA A 634 -15.99 39.75 -50.85
N ALA A 635 -14.70 40.13 -50.79
CA ALA A 635 -14.01 41.33 -51.35
C ALA A 635 -14.28 42.72 -50.72
N SER A 636 -13.40 43.74 -50.78
CA SER A 636 -11.91 43.87 -50.73
C SER A 636 -11.54 45.38 -50.85
N SER A 637 -10.28 45.77 -50.57
CA SER A 637 -9.64 47.09 -50.89
C SER A 637 -10.02 48.32 -50.03
N ASP A 638 -9.20 49.37 -49.83
CA ASP A 638 -7.72 49.59 -49.82
C ASP A 638 -7.40 51.06 -49.36
N VAL A 639 -6.13 51.36 -48.97
CA VAL A 639 -5.49 52.71 -48.77
C VAL A 639 -6.04 53.66 -47.68
N GLY A 640 -5.27 54.43 -46.89
CA GLY A 640 -3.80 54.56 -46.69
C GLY A 640 -3.35 55.97 -46.22
N ARG A 641 -2.08 56.11 -45.77
CA ARG A 641 -1.34 57.31 -45.24
C ARG A 641 -1.70 57.80 -43.82
N GLY A 642 -0.77 58.33 -43.02
CA GLY A 642 0.69 58.47 -43.20
C GLY A 642 1.28 59.70 -42.47
N THR A 643 2.60 59.58 -42.18
CA THR A 643 3.56 60.58 -41.60
C THR A 643 3.41 60.90 -40.08
N GLU A 644 4.45 61.31 -39.32
CA GLU A 644 5.90 61.52 -39.59
C GLU A 644 6.77 61.32 -38.30
N GLU A 645 8.11 61.32 -38.44
CA GLU A 645 9.17 61.43 -37.39
C GLU A 645 10.00 62.72 -37.71
N PRO A 646 10.93 63.30 -36.87
CA PRO A 646 12.24 62.66 -36.60
C PRO A 646 13.11 63.09 -35.35
N ALA A 647 14.07 62.20 -34.99
CA ALA A 647 15.51 62.42 -34.72
C ALA A 647 16.14 63.15 -33.48
N GLU A 648 17.45 62.82 -33.32
CA GLU A 648 18.58 63.39 -32.52
C GLU A 648 18.74 63.04 -31.02
N GLU A 649 19.94 62.83 -30.42
CA GLU A 649 21.30 62.39 -30.90
C GLU A 649 22.22 62.08 -29.67
N GLY A 650 23.38 61.40 -29.85
CA GLY A 650 24.51 61.32 -28.88
C GLY A 650 24.81 59.90 -28.32
N ALA A 651 25.81 59.15 -28.80
CA ALA A 651 27.28 59.28 -28.59
C ALA A 651 27.76 58.88 -27.17
N GLU A 652 28.86 58.18 -26.90
CA GLU A 652 29.80 57.25 -27.58
C GLU A 652 30.86 56.83 -26.49
N THR A 653 31.89 56.04 -26.81
CA THR A 653 33.01 55.54 -25.94
C THR A 653 32.67 54.41 -24.95
N GLY A 654 33.54 53.42 -24.65
CA GLY A 654 34.82 53.00 -25.29
C GLY A 654 35.88 52.46 -24.31
N LEU A 655 36.48 51.28 -24.61
CA LEU A 655 37.69 50.68 -23.96
C LEU A 655 37.51 50.18 -22.48
N THR A 656 38.23 49.18 -21.91
CA THR A 656 39.30 48.25 -22.36
C THR A 656 39.42 47.00 -21.46
N ASP A 657 40.21 46.01 -21.91
CA ASP A 657 40.61 44.77 -21.22
C ASP A 657 41.47 44.91 -19.94
N ALA A 658 41.41 43.82 -19.13
CA ALA A 658 42.46 43.17 -18.31
C ALA A 658 43.39 43.96 -17.36
N ALA A 659 43.41 43.56 -16.07
CA ALA A 659 44.49 42.74 -15.46
C ALA A 659 44.41 42.61 -13.92
N ALA A 660 44.77 41.42 -13.42
CA ALA A 660 45.37 41.06 -12.11
C ALA A 660 44.99 41.83 -10.81
N GLU A 661 44.37 41.11 -9.85
CA GLU A 661 45.07 40.51 -8.69
C GLU A 661 44.30 39.29 -8.15
#